data_AF-A0A800IJM8-F1
#
_entry.id   AF-A0A800IJM8-F1
#
_cell.length_a   1.000
_cell.length_b   1.000
_cell.length_c   1.000
_cell.angle_alpha   90.00
_cell.angle_beta   90.00
_cell.angle_gamma   90.00
#
_symmetry.space_group_name_H-M   'P 1'
#
loop_
_entity.id
_entity.type
_entity.pdbx_description
1 polymer ?
#
loop_
_entity_poly.entity_id
_entity_poly.type
_entity_poly.pdbx_seq_one_letter_code
_entity_poly.pdbx_strand_id
1 'polypeptide(L)'
;MTESTLSDIAKELEQARDRLLDLTMRNRMLNFRPTKLSTIRVVDERPCEIYERLVLKEHLMKFQAKPQEKRSPKGLSPGEPQGEQGDESWNFDTSKIPKGHTDRFLQTELTVSELERRLKSIYQRSFTVFEEQGHTVSFLSLGFLEWKESPDSEALRKAPLILIPVEIERKRVAATTYTIKWTGEDIYTNVSLQSKLTEQGISLPEFDMPESKEAIDTYAKRIGNLIHRQKDWRITQGIYLGFFSFTKSVMYRDLNPDSWPTGKQPASHPLIRSLFAPEEKVAEGEDFFQDERKISQLSIRNQFLVMDADASQVAVIEAVKAGRNLVVEGPPGTGKSQTITNLIAELLSQEKSVLFVSEKMAALEVVKKRLVLCGLGEACLELHSRYTKKRAFLNEIKSAIEATQEGVRSLTEDFEEQDRLSHVLNSYVNAIKQPLILDRSPYEFLGIRERIQSFFDKRSKSLIRVPIGSPESWSSEKYNEIIAHLRDLSETLPVVSPLHLHAWRACAPVAHNQFDVDEIIEIISMFLEELGKLKTRLKQLDAWSATGHPDTQKGTEAAIKAGHLMARGLPIPRKVLMNIEWDDFSPVAAHLIKHIQTVQDTKTYFAGILSSDVHTFDFKSLVYRIDTLQEEFRSLTDQLKDLERLCATGDHVDLYHADTSLIAARIIAESKPIESEVLRNSAWNKNNTEAEHLIESVKHLQVELKDLSSFMSQQAFTPEIHELHVQLSEKSLGFFRYFSPEFWRLKKSAREFYTDNTKRSVSVMLGDFNRLVLCLDLRDDVAKRENEGYRLFGRYWKGEKSHIDDLEFLATWIVSFRQYLIQGHLTKHAVELVESGIDVIQVMDAIRGLEAHRKTIDTLLKNFVVAIGIDLNAVFTDTIHISFSEWESRLRSWKGSITRLARWSHCMIEEQETGPPTSKPLLEAFYQSSPSSVLSQFEVDSEKIRTGLKLIDEIQAENDNGKALFGSYWQAEYSAPSRLQEIGEWIVLFRNMLSKGHLRDKALEIAEQKGERTNITDAVQAVQTQLIQITECYKTLTTRLNFDHTVAFSDKPPLVSFTDWTRLIQQWLDNRHKLLDWAQWISIKDTATNTNAAPLIPLIEEGRFTPDEVIPTFEGNIAEAALKLAFTQRPELGNFMGKVHEKNILNFKAIDEKIIQLNRRRIAHTLYEIRPKIRGGVSKDSEAGILSGQINRKRGIMSIRQLMKNVGTLIQKIKPCMMMSPIVDEVAEKME
;
A
#
# COMPACT_ATOMS: atom_id res chain seq x y z
N MET A 1 -6.30 -36.71 37.45
CA MET A 1 -5.02 -37.45 37.30
C MET A 1 -5.16 -38.80 37.99
N THR A 2 -4.42 -39.82 37.55
CA THR A 2 -4.44 -41.19 38.09
C THR A 2 -3.36 -41.41 39.14
N GLU A 3 -3.53 -42.38 40.03
CA GLU A 3 -2.51 -42.78 41.02
C GLU A 3 -1.18 -43.20 40.37
N SER A 4 -1.20 -43.69 39.11
CA SER A 4 0.01 -43.99 38.34
C SER A 4 0.95 -42.77 38.25
N THR A 5 0.43 -41.60 37.89
CA THR A 5 1.25 -40.36 37.76
C THR A 5 1.92 -39.94 39.07
N LEU A 6 1.35 -40.31 40.23
CA LEU A 6 2.00 -40.09 41.53
C LEU A 6 3.08 -41.12 41.82
N SER A 7 2.85 -42.38 41.45
CA SER A 7 3.86 -43.44 41.53
C SER A 7 5.07 -43.15 40.63
N ASP A 8 4.84 -42.61 39.43
CA ASP A 8 5.90 -42.28 38.48
C ASP A 8 6.77 -41.12 38.99
N ILE A 9 6.17 -40.01 39.45
CA ILE A 9 6.91 -38.87 40.04
C ILE A 9 7.67 -39.30 41.30
N ALA A 10 7.07 -40.10 42.18
CA ALA A 10 7.76 -40.62 43.37
C ALA A 10 8.97 -41.50 42.99
N LYS A 11 8.85 -42.31 41.93
CA LYS A 11 9.92 -43.16 41.40
C LYS A 11 11.03 -42.38 40.68
N GLU A 12 10.73 -41.22 40.09
CA GLU A 12 11.77 -40.33 39.56
C GLU A 12 12.49 -39.55 40.67
N LEU A 13 11.77 -39.11 41.72
CA LEU A 13 12.37 -38.50 42.91
C LEU A 13 13.31 -39.48 43.63
N GLU A 14 12.93 -40.74 43.79
CA GLU A 14 13.79 -41.76 44.40
C GLU A 14 15.01 -42.08 43.51
N GLN A 15 14.86 -42.13 42.18
CA GLN A 15 16.02 -42.22 41.28
C GLN A 15 16.93 -40.99 41.32
N ALA A 16 16.38 -39.79 41.50
CA ALA A 16 17.16 -38.57 41.67
C ALA A 16 17.93 -38.61 43.01
N ARG A 17 17.28 -39.10 44.07
CA ARG A 17 17.85 -39.34 45.39
C ARG A 17 19.01 -40.34 45.34
N ASP A 18 18.86 -41.49 44.71
CA ASP A 18 19.96 -42.46 44.51
C ASP A 18 21.18 -41.83 43.83
N ARG A 19 20.95 -41.03 42.77
CA ARG A 19 22.00 -40.32 42.01
C ARG A 19 22.71 -39.21 42.83
N LEU A 20 22.25 -38.90 44.05
CA LEU A 20 22.96 -37.99 44.94
C LEU A 20 24.14 -38.65 45.66
N LEU A 21 24.13 -39.97 45.90
CA LEU A 21 25.24 -40.64 46.57
C LEU A 21 26.28 -41.16 45.56
N ASP A 22 27.50 -40.62 45.63
CA ASP A 22 28.65 -41.24 44.95
C ASP A 22 29.08 -42.49 45.73
N LEU A 23 28.48 -43.63 45.40
CA LEU A 23 28.82 -44.93 45.98
C LEU A 23 30.08 -45.58 45.36
N THR A 24 30.80 -44.86 44.48
CA THR A 24 32.01 -45.37 43.84
C THR A 24 33.25 -45.19 44.71
N MET A 25 34.28 -45.99 44.44
CA MET A 25 35.60 -45.86 45.06
C MET A 25 36.37 -44.58 44.68
N ARG A 26 35.76 -43.64 43.94
CA ARG A 26 36.29 -42.27 43.77
C ARG A 26 35.91 -41.36 44.95
N ASN A 27 34.82 -41.67 45.65
CA ASN A 27 34.36 -40.91 46.81
C ASN A 27 35.35 -41.06 47.99
N ARG A 28 35.86 -39.93 48.50
CA ARG A 28 36.78 -39.89 49.66
C ARG A 28 36.10 -40.26 50.98
N MET A 29 34.77 -40.33 51.01
CA MET A 29 33.98 -40.87 52.12
C MET A 29 34.02 -42.41 52.15
N LEU A 30 34.25 -43.08 51.03
CA LEU A 30 34.33 -44.55 50.95
C LEU A 30 35.79 -45.04 50.87
N ASN A 31 36.65 -44.28 50.20
CA ASN A 31 38.05 -44.58 49.92
C ASN A 31 38.91 -43.35 50.23
N PHE A 32 39.01 -43.00 51.52
CA PHE A 32 39.83 -41.88 52.00
C PHE A 32 41.31 -42.13 51.72
N ARG A 33 41.94 -41.18 51.04
CA ARG A 33 43.37 -41.17 50.75
C ARG A 33 43.96 -39.81 51.11
N PRO A 34 44.94 -39.72 52.03
CA PRO A 34 45.60 -38.46 52.38
C PRO A 34 46.24 -37.77 51.17
N THR A 35 46.17 -36.44 51.12
CA THR A 35 46.69 -35.60 50.03
C THR A 35 47.73 -34.60 50.54
N LYS A 36 48.90 -34.54 49.87
CA LYS A 36 50.09 -33.78 50.31
C LYS A 36 49.89 -32.27 50.56
N LEU A 37 48.82 -31.67 50.05
CA LEU A 37 48.50 -30.24 50.23
C LEU A 37 47.18 -29.95 50.97
N SER A 38 46.24 -30.91 51.01
CA SER A 38 44.83 -30.67 51.39
C SER A 38 44.29 -31.60 52.49
N THR A 39 45.17 -32.32 53.18
CA THR A 39 44.86 -33.02 54.45
C THR A 39 46.02 -32.90 55.43
N ILE A 40 45.69 -32.79 56.71
CA ILE A 40 46.63 -32.83 57.84
C ILE A 40 46.19 -33.98 58.76
N ARG A 41 47.11 -34.93 59.01
CA ARG A 41 46.94 -35.97 60.04
C ARG A 41 47.21 -35.34 61.40
N VAL A 42 46.32 -35.55 62.35
CA VAL A 42 46.59 -35.35 63.78
C VAL A 42 47.12 -36.68 64.33
N VAL A 43 48.15 -36.63 65.15
CA VAL A 43 48.75 -37.78 65.84
C VAL A 43 48.75 -37.53 67.34
N ASP A 44 48.90 -38.60 68.13
CA ASP A 44 48.98 -38.52 69.60
C ASP A 44 47.81 -37.77 70.27
N GLU A 45 46.58 -37.98 69.76
CA GLU A 45 45.34 -37.41 70.31
C GLU A 45 44.19 -38.44 70.30
N ARG A 46 43.23 -38.31 71.23
CA ARG A 46 42.06 -39.20 71.35
C ARG A 46 40.77 -38.55 70.82
N PRO A 47 39.91 -39.26 70.04
CA PRO A 47 38.70 -38.66 69.44
C PRO A 47 37.72 -38.02 70.44
N CYS A 48 37.39 -38.71 71.53
CA CYS A 48 36.47 -38.23 72.56
C CYS A 48 36.99 -36.99 73.31
N GLU A 49 38.31 -36.91 73.51
CA GLU A 49 38.98 -35.79 74.17
C GLU A 49 39.05 -34.53 73.29
N ILE A 50 39.22 -34.69 71.96
CA ILE A 50 39.04 -33.58 71.01
C ILE A 50 37.58 -33.11 71.02
N TYR A 51 36.63 -34.04 70.97
CA TYR A 51 35.19 -33.72 70.97
C TYR A 51 34.80 -32.87 72.18
N GLU A 52 35.24 -33.25 73.38
CA GLU A 52 34.95 -32.51 74.62
C GLU A 52 35.42 -31.04 74.57
N ARG A 53 36.54 -30.76 73.91
CA ARG A 53 37.11 -29.40 73.86
C ARG A 53 36.57 -28.59 72.70
N LEU A 54 36.62 -29.14 71.50
CA LEU A 54 36.28 -28.44 70.27
C LEU A 54 34.78 -28.17 70.16
N VAL A 55 33.94 -29.10 70.65
CA VAL A 55 32.48 -29.05 70.57
C VAL A 55 31.89 -28.63 71.91
N LEU A 56 31.88 -29.52 72.91
CA LEU A 56 31.15 -29.32 74.18
C LEU A 56 31.63 -28.09 75.00
N LYS A 57 32.87 -27.65 74.78
CA LYS A 57 33.48 -26.48 75.44
C LYS A 57 33.78 -25.30 74.50
N GLU A 58 33.38 -25.40 73.21
CA GLU A 58 33.60 -24.38 72.16
C GLU A 58 35.05 -23.83 72.12
N HIS A 59 36.07 -24.63 72.47
CA HIS A 59 37.46 -24.17 72.56
C HIS A 59 38.14 -24.07 71.18
N LEU A 60 38.81 -22.93 70.94
CA LEU A 60 39.82 -22.79 69.89
C LEU A 60 41.02 -23.73 70.13
N MET A 61 41.34 -24.56 69.15
CA MET A 61 42.51 -25.45 69.16
C MET A 61 43.58 -25.01 68.13
N LYS A 62 44.85 -25.33 68.38
CA LYS A 62 46.02 -24.94 67.57
C LYS A 62 46.76 -26.15 67.02
N PHE A 63 47.26 -26.09 65.79
CA PHE A 63 48.18 -27.13 65.31
C PHE A 63 49.60 -26.94 65.84
N GLN A 64 50.28 -28.07 66.12
CA GLN A 64 51.66 -28.14 66.55
C GLN A 64 52.48 -28.98 65.57
N ALA A 65 53.65 -28.46 65.17
CA ALA A 65 54.58 -29.14 64.26
C ALA A 65 55.48 -30.13 64.99
N LYS A 66 56.04 -31.10 64.25
CA LYS A 66 57.05 -32.02 64.76
C LYS A 66 58.30 -31.24 65.23
N PRO A 67 58.89 -31.58 66.39
CA PRO A 67 60.13 -30.96 66.86
C PRO A 67 61.27 -31.09 65.84
N GLN A 68 62.06 -30.02 65.68
CA GLN A 68 63.27 -30.06 64.84
C GLN A 68 64.47 -30.56 65.64
N GLU A 69 65.10 -31.63 65.15
CA GLU A 69 66.43 -32.05 65.59
C GLU A 69 67.50 -31.09 65.06
N LYS A 70 68.57 -30.88 65.86
CA LYS A 70 69.68 -29.99 65.47
C LYS A 70 70.68 -30.74 64.58
N ARG A 71 71.06 -30.10 63.47
CA ARG A 71 71.96 -30.64 62.44
C ARG A 71 73.30 -31.14 62.98
N SER A 72 73.74 -32.30 62.49
CA SER A 72 75.14 -32.73 62.43
C SER A 72 75.69 -32.62 60.98
N PRO A 73 77.02 -32.61 60.75
CA PRO A 73 77.59 -32.35 59.42
C PRO A 73 77.73 -33.59 58.53
N LYS A 74 77.35 -33.43 57.25
CA LYS A 74 77.64 -34.26 56.06
C LYS A 74 78.47 -35.55 56.23
N GLY A 75 77.85 -36.70 55.96
CA GLY A 75 78.56 -37.93 55.59
C GLY A 75 77.62 -39.10 55.32
N LEU A 76 77.70 -39.69 54.11
CA LEU A 76 76.95 -40.88 53.65
C LEU A 76 75.41 -40.73 53.52
N SER A 77 74.81 -41.68 52.81
CA SER A 77 73.44 -41.60 52.27
C SER A 77 72.36 -42.08 53.25
N PRO A 78 71.22 -41.38 53.38
CA PRO A 78 70.04 -41.94 54.04
C PRO A 78 69.41 -43.04 53.19
N GLY A 79 69.16 -44.20 53.80
CA GLY A 79 68.17 -45.16 53.29
C GLY A 79 66.75 -44.65 53.48
N GLU A 80 65.77 -45.37 52.94
CA GLU A 80 64.35 -45.02 53.11
C GLU A 80 63.93 -45.13 54.58
N PRO A 81 63.16 -44.15 55.12
CA PRO A 81 62.62 -44.26 56.46
C PRO A 81 61.47 -45.27 56.48
N GLN A 82 61.79 -46.52 56.82
CA GLN A 82 60.80 -47.50 57.28
C GLN A 82 60.21 -47.02 58.60
N GLY A 83 59.11 -46.27 58.53
CA GLY A 83 58.34 -45.88 59.71
C GLY A 83 57.60 -47.07 60.29
N GLU A 84 57.89 -47.42 61.54
CA GLU A 84 57.20 -48.49 62.26
C GLU A 84 55.68 -48.22 62.33
N GLN A 85 54.87 -49.23 62.01
CA GLN A 85 53.43 -49.14 62.16
C GLN A 85 53.05 -49.32 63.63
N GLY A 86 53.00 -48.21 64.38
CA GLY A 86 52.28 -48.18 65.65
C GLY A 86 50.82 -48.61 65.45
N ASP A 87 50.25 -49.34 66.41
CA ASP A 87 48.90 -49.88 66.27
C ASP A 87 47.86 -48.75 66.18
N GLU A 88 47.25 -48.59 64.99
CA GLU A 88 46.20 -47.59 64.73
C GLU A 88 44.81 -48.03 65.28
N SER A 89 44.69 -49.20 65.91
CA SER A 89 43.42 -49.74 66.43
C SER A 89 42.75 -48.81 67.45
N TRP A 90 41.42 -48.90 67.58
CA TRP A 90 40.69 -48.04 68.51
C TRP A 90 40.90 -48.47 69.97
N ASN A 91 41.80 -47.78 70.66
CA ASN A 91 42.01 -47.94 72.09
C ASN A 91 40.77 -47.48 72.89
N PHE A 92 40.06 -48.45 73.47
CA PHE A 92 38.87 -48.23 74.30
C PHE A 92 39.15 -48.10 75.81
N ASP A 93 40.43 -48.14 76.24
CA ASP A 93 40.82 -48.05 77.64
C ASP A 93 40.92 -46.59 78.13
N THR A 94 40.04 -46.25 79.08
CA THR A 94 39.96 -44.92 79.72
C THR A 94 40.82 -44.81 80.99
N SER A 95 41.45 -45.89 81.46
CA SER A 95 42.10 -45.96 82.77
C SER A 95 43.34 -45.08 82.94
N LYS A 96 44.02 -44.72 81.83
CA LYS A 96 45.18 -43.82 81.81
C LYS A 96 45.15 -42.90 80.59
N ILE A 97 44.95 -41.60 80.83
CA ILE A 97 45.09 -40.54 79.82
C ILE A 97 46.32 -39.68 80.20
N PRO A 98 47.41 -39.72 79.41
CA PRO A 98 48.54 -38.80 79.55
C PRO A 98 48.11 -37.33 79.50
N LYS A 99 48.74 -36.46 80.31
CA LYS A 99 48.38 -35.03 80.40
C LYS A 99 48.52 -34.27 79.07
N GLY A 100 49.36 -34.73 78.14
CA GLY A 100 49.53 -34.11 76.82
C GLY A 100 48.20 -33.99 76.07
N HIS A 101 47.47 -35.10 75.92
CA HIS A 101 46.17 -35.13 75.25
C HIS A 101 45.06 -34.33 75.97
N THR A 102 45.34 -33.54 77.02
CA THR A 102 44.35 -32.73 77.77
C THR A 102 44.41 -31.23 77.47
N ASP A 103 45.31 -30.77 76.59
CA ASP A 103 45.50 -29.36 76.28
C ASP A 103 44.68 -28.83 75.07
N ARG A 104 45.12 -27.76 74.40
CA ARG A 104 44.44 -27.13 73.25
C ARG A 104 45.27 -27.19 71.96
N PHE A 105 46.28 -28.04 71.89
CA PHE A 105 47.07 -28.29 70.70
C PHE A 105 46.53 -29.53 69.93
N LEU A 106 47.06 -29.71 68.73
CA LEU A 106 46.77 -30.81 67.81
C LEU A 106 48.10 -31.17 67.16
N GLN A 107 48.72 -32.26 67.63
CA GLN A 107 50.07 -32.62 67.22
C GLN A 107 50.08 -33.17 65.79
N THR A 108 51.15 -32.88 65.04
CA THR A 108 51.31 -33.31 63.63
C THR A 108 52.74 -33.74 63.36
N GLU A 109 52.91 -34.70 62.45
CA GLU A 109 54.22 -35.21 62.01
C GLU A 109 54.98 -34.22 61.11
N LEU A 110 54.34 -33.11 60.73
CA LEU A 110 54.80 -32.17 59.71
C LEU A 110 55.83 -31.19 60.26
N THR A 111 56.80 -30.80 59.43
CA THR A 111 57.67 -29.67 59.75
C THR A 111 56.89 -28.35 59.73
N VAL A 112 57.38 -27.32 60.44
CA VAL A 112 56.71 -26.01 60.55
C VAL A 112 56.30 -25.44 59.19
N SER A 113 57.21 -25.44 58.21
CA SER A 113 56.97 -24.89 56.87
C SER A 113 55.98 -25.71 56.04
N GLU A 114 55.93 -27.03 56.22
CA GLU A 114 54.92 -27.89 55.57
C GLU A 114 53.54 -27.71 56.20
N LEU A 115 53.50 -27.63 57.54
CA LEU A 115 52.27 -27.41 58.30
C LEU A 115 51.65 -26.06 57.91
N GLU A 116 52.42 -24.97 57.89
CA GLU A 116 51.96 -23.67 57.40
C GLU A 116 51.49 -23.72 55.95
N ARG A 117 52.23 -24.40 55.05
CA ARG A 117 51.85 -24.55 53.63
C ARG A 117 50.51 -25.27 53.47
N ARG A 118 50.28 -26.37 54.20
CA ARG A 118 49.01 -27.11 54.17
C ARG A 118 47.88 -26.30 54.80
N LEU A 119 48.09 -25.71 55.98
CA LEU A 119 47.08 -24.88 56.65
C LEU A 119 46.66 -23.67 55.80
N LYS A 120 47.61 -23.01 55.13
CA LYS A 120 47.34 -21.97 54.15
C LYS A 120 46.51 -22.50 52.98
N SER A 121 46.89 -23.64 52.41
CA SER A 121 46.17 -24.24 51.27
C SER A 121 44.75 -24.70 51.62
N ILE A 122 44.53 -25.21 52.84
CA ILE A 122 43.20 -25.61 53.32
C ILE A 122 42.38 -24.34 53.60
N TYR A 123 42.92 -23.36 54.34
CA TYR A 123 42.25 -22.08 54.60
C TYR A 123 41.80 -21.35 53.33
N GLN A 124 42.67 -21.28 52.31
CA GLN A 124 42.30 -20.62 51.04
C GLN A 124 41.17 -21.38 50.32
N ARG A 125 41.28 -22.70 50.20
CA ARG A 125 40.26 -23.50 49.51
C ARG A 125 38.94 -23.59 50.27
N SER A 126 38.96 -23.61 51.61
CA SER A 126 37.74 -23.56 52.42
C SER A 126 37.03 -22.22 52.32
N PHE A 127 37.80 -21.12 52.20
CA PHE A 127 37.25 -19.79 52.00
C PHE A 127 36.59 -19.64 50.62
N THR A 128 37.27 -20.02 49.54
CA THR A 128 36.73 -19.96 48.17
C THR A 128 35.46 -20.78 48.00
N VAL A 129 35.44 -22.04 48.46
CA VAL A 129 34.24 -22.89 48.33
C VAL A 129 33.07 -22.35 49.17
N PHE A 130 33.33 -21.69 50.30
CA PHE A 130 32.27 -21.01 51.05
C PHE A 130 31.72 -19.78 50.31
N GLU A 131 32.56 -18.97 49.65
CA GLU A 131 32.08 -17.83 48.84
C GLU A 131 31.27 -18.29 47.61
N GLU A 132 31.68 -19.40 46.98
CA GLU A 132 31.02 -19.96 45.81
C GLU A 132 29.71 -20.71 46.13
N GLN A 133 29.67 -21.47 47.22
CA GLN A 133 28.63 -22.48 47.52
C GLN A 133 27.96 -22.31 48.90
N GLY A 134 28.32 -21.28 49.67
CA GLY A 134 27.63 -20.88 50.91
C GLY A 134 27.76 -21.81 52.13
N HIS A 135 28.53 -22.91 52.06
CA HIS A 135 28.57 -23.94 53.11
C HIS A 135 29.98 -24.39 53.54
N THR A 136 30.08 -24.97 54.73
CA THR A 136 31.33 -25.48 55.30
C THR A 136 31.75 -26.80 54.62
N VAL A 137 32.95 -26.83 54.02
CA VAL A 137 33.54 -28.05 53.42
C VAL A 137 34.80 -28.57 54.14
N SER A 138 35.19 -27.95 55.25
CA SER A 138 36.33 -28.38 56.07
C SER A 138 35.85 -29.09 57.32
N PHE A 139 36.28 -30.35 57.48
CA PHE A 139 35.89 -31.18 58.61
C PHE A 139 37.12 -31.77 59.30
N LEU A 140 37.02 -31.88 60.63
CA LEU A 140 37.89 -32.74 61.41
C LEU A 140 37.22 -34.11 61.51
N SER A 141 37.75 -35.07 60.76
CA SER A 141 37.33 -36.47 60.86
C SER A 141 37.83 -37.08 62.16
N LEU A 142 36.94 -37.76 62.87
CA LEU A 142 37.20 -38.55 64.05
C LEU A 142 36.89 -40.02 63.72
N GLY A 143 37.94 -40.82 63.56
CA GLY A 143 37.80 -42.26 63.38
C GLY A 143 37.61 -42.72 61.94
N PHE A 144 38.16 -43.89 61.61
CA PHE A 144 38.01 -44.53 60.31
C PHE A 144 37.69 -46.01 60.43
N LEU A 145 36.76 -46.49 59.60
CA LEU A 145 36.57 -47.91 59.31
C LEU A 145 37.56 -48.33 58.21
N GLU A 146 38.31 -49.40 58.46
CA GLU A 146 39.00 -50.19 57.44
C GLU A 146 38.10 -51.34 57.00
N TRP A 147 37.80 -51.41 55.70
CA TRP A 147 36.80 -52.31 55.12
C TRP A 147 37.16 -52.77 53.70
N LYS A 148 36.35 -53.69 53.14
CA LYS A 148 36.51 -54.27 51.80
C LYS A 148 35.23 -54.14 50.98
N GLU A 149 35.40 -53.85 49.69
CA GLU A 149 34.31 -53.60 48.73
C GLU A 149 33.49 -54.86 48.40
N SER A 150 34.12 -56.03 48.44
CA SER A 150 33.51 -57.37 48.38
C SER A 150 34.36 -58.34 49.22
N PRO A 151 33.85 -59.53 49.59
CA PRO A 151 34.63 -60.54 50.33
C PRO A 151 35.94 -60.94 49.63
N ASP A 152 35.90 -61.01 48.30
CA ASP A 152 37.03 -61.41 47.43
C ASP A 152 38.02 -60.27 47.15
N SER A 153 37.72 -59.04 47.60
CA SER A 153 38.56 -57.87 47.33
C SER A 153 39.74 -57.81 48.31
N GLU A 154 40.96 -57.99 47.80
CA GLU A 154 42.20 -57.78 48.59
C GLU A 154 42.42 -56.30 48.95
N ALA A 155 41.78 -55.37 48.22
CA ALA A 155 42.13 -53.96 48.25
C ALA A 155 41.40 -53.18 49.37
N LEU A 156 41.95 -53.22 50.59
CA LEU A 156 41.47 -52.50 51.76
C LEU A 156 41.17 -51.01 51.49
N ARG A 157 40.09 -50.50 52.08
CA ARG A 157 39.61 -49.11 51.99
C ARG A 157 39.52 -48.48 53.38
N LYS A 158 39.80 -47.18 53.51
CA LYS A 158 39.52 -46.40 54.74
C LYS A 158 38.32 -45.48 54.51
N ALA A 159 37.36 -45.44 55.43
CA ALA A 159 36.20 -44.54 55.38
C ALA A 159 36.02 -43.81 56.74
N PRO A 160 35.88 -42.47 56.80
CA PRO A 160 35.68 -41.76 58.06
C PRO A 160 34.36 -42.15 58.74
N LEU A 161 34.30 -42.08 60.07
CA LEU A 161 33.10 -42.40 60.85
C LEU A 161 32.32 -41.14 61.26
N ILE A 162 32.95 -40.25 62.02
CA ILE A 162 32.36 -39.00 62.54
C ILE A 162 33.12 -37.82 61.92
N LEU A 163 32.40 -36.75 61.54
CA LEU A 163 32.95 -35.59 60.83
C LEU A 163 32.44 -34.28 61.46
N ILE A 164 33.31 -33.59 62.18
CA ILE A 164 33.00 -32.31 62.85
C ILE A 164 33.27 -31.15 61.88
N PRO A 165 32.29 -30.28 61.55
CA PRO A 165 32.53 -29.10 60.72
C PRO A 165 33.39 -28.08 61.46
N VAL A 166 34.45 -27.58 60.82
CA VAL A 166 35.44 -26.69 61.45
C VAL A 166 35.83 -25.51 60.56
N GLU A 167 35.83 -24.30 61.13
CA GLU A 167 36.41 -23.12 60.49
C GLU A 167 37.86 -22.92 60.95
N ILE A 168 38.75 -22.65 60.00
CA ILE A 168 40.14 -22.26 60.26
C ILE A 168 40.21 -20.73 60.37
N GLU A 169 40.54 -20.22 61.55
CA GLU A 169 40.86 -18.80 61.76
C GLU A 169 42.36 -18.53 61.60
N ARG A 170 42.71 -17.38 61.02
CA ARG A 170 44.09 -16.88 60.89
C ARG A 170 44.23 -15.52 61.56
N LYS A 171 44.95 -15.44 62.68
CA LYS A 171 45.20 -14.16 63.37
C LYS A 171 46.34 -13.40 62.68
N ARG A 172 46.16 -12.10 62.44
CA ARG A 172 47.06 -11.27 61.61
C ARG A 172 48.27 -10.65 62.35
N VAL A 173 48.35 -10.76 63.68
CA VAL A 173 49.14 -9.83 64.50
C VAL A 173 50.47 -10.40 65.04
N ALA A 174 50.60 -11.71 65.26
CA ALA A 174 51.85 -12.32 65.72
C ALA A 174 51.98 -13.79 65.29
N ALA A 175 52.96 -14.06 64.40
CA ALA A 175 53.21 -15.34 63.73
C ALA A 175 52.02 -15.93 62.96
N THR A 176 52.28 -16.85 62.03
CA THR A 176 51.27 -17.47 61.15
C THR A 176 50.45 -18.57 61.84
N THR A 177 50.01 -18.30 63.08
CA THR A 177 49.22 -19.24 63.88
C THR A 177 47.78 -19.35 63.33
N TYR A 178 47.50 -20.51 62.73
CA TYR A 178 46.14 -20.92 62.39
C TYR A 178 45.53 -21.67 63.59
N THR A 179 44.25 -21.39 63.86
CA THR A 179 43.45 -22.08 64.88
C THR A 179 42.21 -22.69 64.22
N ILE A 180 41.73 -23.83 64.72
CA ILE A 180 40.38 -24.31 64.39
C ILE A 180 39.40 -24.07 65.54
N LYS A 181 38.14 -23.89 65.16
CA LYS A 181 36.96 -23.95 66.01
C LYS A 181 35.91 -24.83 65.32
N TRP A 182 35.01 -25.43 66.09
CA TRP A 182 33.73 -25.91 65.57
C TRP A 182 32.92 -24.74 64.99
N THR A 183 32.14 -24.97 63.94
CA THR A 183 31.30 -23.93 63.32
C THR A 183 30.01 -23.64 64.10
N GLY A 184 29.57 -24.57 64.95
CA GLY A 184 28.23 -24.54 65.55
C GLY A 184 27.15 -25.24 64.72
N GLU A 185 27.54 -25.85 63.59
CA GLU A 185 26.70 -26.73 62.75
C GLU A 185 26.74 -28.17 63.30
N ASP A 186 25.73 -28.99 63.00
CA ASP A 186 25.63 -30.35 63.54
C ASP A 186 26.78 -31.28 63.08
N ILE A 187 26.96 -32.41 63.77
CA ILE A 187 28.11 -33.30 63.57
C ILE A 187 27.68 -34.52 62.77
N TYR A 188 28.29 -34.68 61.60
CA TYR A 188 27.83 -35.61 60.58
C TYR A 188 28.45 -37.00 60.73
N THR A 189 27.67 -38.03 60.40
CA THR A 189 28.17 -39.37 60.11
C THR A 189 28.20 -39.64 58.61
N ASN A 190 28.90 -40.70 58.22
CA ASN A 190 29.20 -40.99 56.82
C ASN A 190 28.03 -41.69 56.11
N VAL A 191 27.07 -40.91 55.61
CA VAL A 191 25.87 -41.40 54.89
C VAL A 191 26.22 -42.27 53.67
N SER A 192 27.29 -41.94 52.93
CA SER A 192 27.76 -42.78 51.81
C SER A 192 28.19 -44.16 52.29
N LEU A 193 28.88 -44.26 53.43
CA LEU A 193 29.25 -45.53 54.05
C LEU A 193 28.03 -46.28 54.60
N GLN A 194 27.07 -45.59 55.23
CA GLN A 194 25.82 -46.19 55.70
C GLN A 194 25.08 -46.88 54.54
N SER A 195 24.84 -46.15 53.45
CA SER A 195 24.22 -46.70 52.23
C SER A 195 25.03 -47.87 51.65
N LYS A 196 26.35 -47.72 51.50
CA LYS A 196 27.21 -48.76 50.92
C LYS A 196 27.35 -50.03 51.77
N LEU A 197 27.20 -49.92 53.08
CA LEU A 197 27.17 -51.06 54.00
C LEU A 197 25.79 -51.73 54.04
N THR A 198 24.70 -50.99 53.84
CA THR A 198 23.36 -51.56 53.65
C THR A 198 23.26 -52.45 52.41
N GLU A 199 23.97 -52.13 51.31
CA GLU A 199 24.12 -53.06 50.16
C GLU A 199 24.69 -54.43 50.58
N GLN A 200 25.57 -54.45 51.58
CA GLN A 200 26.19 -55.66 52.13
C GLN A 200 25.41 -56.25 53.34
N GLY A 201 24.20 -55.74 53.61
CA GLY A 201 23.35 -56.19 54.73
C GLY A 201 23.77 -55.68 56.12
N ILE A 202 24.67 -54.68 56.20
CA ILE A 202 25.16 -54.11 57.47
C ILE A 202 24.56 -52.71 57.65
N SER A 203 23.47 -52.60 58.39
CA SER A 203 22.95 -51.30 58.83
C SER A 203 23.80 -50.74 59.97
N LEU A 204 24.31 -49.52 59.81
CA LEU A 204 25.00 -48.78 60.88
C LEU A 204 23.99 -48.09 61.82
N PRO A 205 24.32 -47.92 63.11
CA PRO A 205 23.45 -47.22 64.05
C PRO A 205 23.37 -45.71 63.75
N GLU A 206 22.21 -45.13 64.06
CA GLU A 206 21.97 -43.69 64.06
C GLU A 206 22.88 -42.97 65.07
N PHE A 207 23.08 -41.67 64.85
CA PHE A 207 24.00 -40.82 65.60
C PHE A 207 23.42 -39.41 65.75
N ASP A 208 22.70 -39.18 66.83
CA ASP A 208 22.33 -37.84 67.28
C ASP A 208 23.53 -37.10 67.88
N MET A 209 23.49 -35.77 67.85
CA MET A 209 24.51 -34.86 68.40
C MET A 209 24.87 -35.20 69.86
N PRO A 210 26.07 -35.76 70.16
CA PRO A 210 26.35 -36.28 71.49
C PRO A 210 26.50 -35.22 72.59
N GLU A 211 25.70 -35.32 73.67
CA GLU A 211 25.81 -34.42 74.83
C GLU A 211 27.02 -34.71 75.74
N SER A 212 27.65 -35.88 75.61
CA SER A 212 28.83 -36.31 76.37
C SER A 212 29.92 -36.89 75.46
N LYS A 213 31.17 -36.95 75.94
CA LYS A 213 32.30 -37.46 75.15
C LYS A 213 32.34 -38.98 75.07
N GLU A 214 31.83 -39.66 76.10
CA GLU A 214 31.79 -41.12 76.23
C GLU A 214 30.89 -41.76 75.16
N ALA A 215 29.93 -41.01 74.64
CA ALA A 215 29.09 -41.40 73.52
C ALA A 215 29.88 -41.60 72.21
N ILE A 216 31.00 -40.91 72.01
CA ILE A 216 31.88 -41.09 70.83
C ILE A 216 32.51 -42.49 70.84
N ASP A 217 33.08 -42.91 71.97
CA ASP A 217 33.61 -44.27 72.12
C ASP A 217 32.50 -45.32 72.14
N THR A 218 31.30 -44.98 72.64
CA THR A 218 30.13 -45.85 72.60
C THR A 218 29.66 -46.11 71.17
N TYR A 219 29.68 -45.09 70.30
CA TYR A 219 29.37 -45.25 68.87
C TYR A 219 30.39 -46.16 68.18
N ALA A 220 31.69 -45.93 68.39
CA ALA A 220 32.75 -46.78 67.85
C ALA A 220 32.64 -48.24 68.32
N LYS A 221 32.28 -48.49 69.60
CA LYS A 221 31.99 -49.84 70.13
C LYS A 221 30.80 -50.50 69.44
N ARG A 222 29.70 -49.77 69.19
CA ARG A 222 28.52 -50.29 68.46
C ARG A 222 28.89 -50.75 67.05
N ILE A 223 29.65 -49.96 66.30
CA ILE A 223 30.11 -50.35 64.95
C ILE A 223 31.09 -51.52 65.02
N GLY A 224 32.01 -51.52 65.99
CA GLY A 224 32.98 -52.62 66.19
C GLY A 224 32.31 -53.98 66.39
N ASN A 225 31.22 -54.02 67.14
CA ASN A 225 30.43 -55.24 67.36
C ASN A 225 29.71 -55.72 66.09
N LEU A 226 29.25 -54.81 65.22
CA LEU A 226 28.58 -55.15 63.96
C LEU A 226 29.55 -55.74 62.94
N ILE A 227 30.75 -55.17 62.81
CA ILE A 227 31.75 -55.60 61.82
C ILE A 227 32.57 -56.83 62.25
N HIS A 228 32.45 -57.29 63.49
CA HIS A 228 33.32 -58.35 64.05
C HIS A 228 33.30 -59.68 63.28
N ARG A 229 32.27 -59.92 62.44
CA ARG A 229 32.17 -61.09 61.56
C ARG A 229 32.85 -60.92 60.20
N GLN A 230 33.30 -59.71 59.86
CA GLN A 230 33.92 -59.41 58.56
C GLN A 230 35.44 -59.58 58.61
N LYS A 231 35.98 -60.35 57.66
CA LYS A 231 37.40 -60.68 57.61
C LYS A 231 38.24 -59.46 57.21
N ASP A 232 39.29 -59.20 57.98
CA ASP A 232 40.26 -58.11 57.79
C ASP A 232 39.69 -56.67 57.99
N TRP A 233 38.47 -56.53 58.54
CA TRP A 233 37.89 -55.22 58.87
C TRP A 233 38.24 -54.78 60.29
N ARG A 234 38.48 -53.49 60.51
CA ARG A 234 38.75 -52.92 61.84
C ARG A 234 38.44 -51.42 61.92
N ILE A 235 38.28 -50.91 63.13
CA ILE A 235 38.11 -49.46 63.40
C ILE A 235 39.44 -48.89 63.92
N THR A 236 39.83 -47.74 63.39
CA THR A 236 41.10 -47.06 63.70
C THR A 236 40.89 -45.64 64.24
N GLN A 237 41.76 -45.20 65.15
CA GLN A 237 41.75 -43.86 65.75
C GLN A 237 42.36 -42.76 64.84
N GLY A 238 42.25 -42.91 63.52
CA GLY A 238 42.70 -41.90 62.58
C GLY A 238 41.95 -40.57 62.75
N ILE A 239 42.68 -39.47 62.90
CA ILE A 239 42.11 -38.12 63.00
C ILE A 239 42.74 -37.26 61.90
N TYR A 240 41.92 -36.71 61.01
CA TYR A 240 42.39 -35.91 59.88
C TYR A 240 41.54 -34.65 59.69
N LEU A 241 42.19 -33.49 59.61
CA LEU A 241 41.61 -32.28 59.05
C LEU A 241 41.67 -32.40 57.52
N GLY A 242 40.54 -32.23 56.84
CA GLY A 242 40.47 -32.32 55.39
C GLY A 242 39.18 -31.80 54.77
N PHE A 243 39.06 -31.99 53.46
CA PHE A 243 37.85 -31.69 52.69
C PHE A 243 37.03 -32.94 52.45
N PHE A 244 35.76 -32.87 52.83
CA PHE A 244 34.74 -33.90 52.67
C PHE A 244 33.48 -33.21 52.11
N SER A 245 32.73 -33.88 51.24
CA SER A 245 31.60 -33.28 50.53
C SER A 245 30.29 -33.87 51.06
N PHE A 246 29.43 -33.01 51.60
CA PHE A 246 28.15 -33.37 52.22
C PHE A 246 26.94 -32.67 51.59
N THR A 247 27.14 -31.76 50.64
CA THR A 247 26.08 -30.94 50.02
C THR A 247 24.90 -31.78 49.52
N LYS A 248 25.22 -32.97 49.00
CA LYS A 248 24.24 -33.93 48.47
C LYS A 248 23.54 -34.79 49.53
N SER A 249 24.07 -34.94 50.75
CA SER A 249 23.44 -35.80 51.78
C SER A 249 22.28 -35.13 52.52
N VAL A 250 22.25 -33.79 52.55
CA VAL A 250 21.07 -33.03 53.00
C VAL A 250 19.93 -33.28 52.02
N MET A 251 20.14 -32.95 50.73
CA MET A 251 19.21 -33.24 49.63
C MET A 251 18.74 -34.72 49.57
N TYR A 252 19.62 -35.69 49.89
CA TYR A 252 19.27 -37.11 49.95
C TYR A 252 18.27 -37.46 51.08
N ARG A 253 18.29 -36.70 52.18
CA ARG A 253 17.30 -36.79 53.26
C ARG A 253 16.05 -35.99 52.92
N ASP A 254 16.18 -34.82 52.30
CA ASP A 254 15.05 -33.96 51.95
C ASP A 254 14.17 -34.59 50.85
N LEU A 255 14.75 -35.42 49.98
CA LEU A 255 14.01 -36.23 49.01
C LEU A 255 13.39 -37.51 49.59
N ASN A 256 13.63 -37.84 50.86
CA ASN A 256 13.05 -39.03 51.50
C ASN A 256 11.53 -38.84 51.73
N PRO A 257 10.65 -39.71 51.23
CA PRO A 257 9.21 -39.58 51.51
C PRO A 257 8.87 -39.66 53.02
N ASP A 258 9.70 -40.30 53.83
CA ASP A 258 9.44 -40.51 55.27
C ASP A 258 9.92 -39.36 56.18
N SER A 259 10.69 -38.38 55.68
CA SER A 259 11.06 -37.19 56.50
C SER A 259 9.94 -36.15 56.56
N TRP A 260 8.99 -36.19 55.62
CA TRP A 260 7.92 -35.21 55.48
C TRP A 260 6.65 -35.60 56.25
N PRO A 261 5.90 -34.62 56.81
CA PRO A 261 4.59 -34.88 57.39
C PRO A 261 3.61 -35.52 56.39
N THR A 262 2.78 -36.44 56.87
CA THR A 262 1.81 -37.20 56.04
C THR A 262 0.96 -36.26 55.18
N GLY A 263 1.03 -36.42 53.85
CA GLY A 263 0.32 -35.58 52.87
C GLY A 263 1.12 -34.39 52.33
N LYS A 264 2.19 -33.93 53.01
CA LYS A 264 3.12 -32.86 52.55
C LYS A 264 4.36 -33.40 51.78
N GLN A 265 4.35 -34.66 51.35
CA GLN A 265 5.49 -35.29 50.68
C GLN A 265 5.83 -34.61 49.34
N PRO A 266 7.10 -34.58 48.89
CA PRO A 266 7.49 -33.87 47.66
C PRO A 266 6.68 -34.25 46.41
N ALA A 267 6.34 -35.53 46.23
CA ALA A 267 5.50 -36.02 45.12
C ALA A 267 4.03 -35.54 45.17
N SER A 268 3.52 -35.13 46.34
CA SER A 268 2.17 -34.55 46.46
C SER A 268 2.14 -33.05 46.14
N HIS A 269 3.29 -32.36 46.16
CA HIS A 269 3.35 -30.91 46.05
C HIS A 269 3.07 -30.40 44.62
N PRO A 270 2.13 -29.45 44.42
CA PRO A 270 1.74 -28.98 43.07
C PRO A 270 2.89 -28.49 42.20
N LEU A 271 3.83 -27.70 42.75
CA LEU A 271 4.95 -27.17 41.97
C LEU A 271 5.91 -28.26 41.48
N ILE A 272 6.12 -29.31 42.30
CA ILE A 272 6.99 -30.42 41.93
C ILE A 272 6.32 -31.24 40.82
N ARG A 273 5.00 -31.48 40.93
CA ARG A 273 4.23 -32.12 39.86
C ARG A 273 4.34 -31.35 38.54
N SER A 274 4.21 -30.02 38.53
CA SER A 274 4.33 -29.22 37.31
C SER A 274 5.75 -29.18 36.70
N LEU A 275 6.79 -29.52 37.47
CA LEU A 275 8.17 -29.62 36.95
C LEU A 275 8.43 -30.97 36.25
N PHE A 276 7.83 -32.07 36.74
CA PHE A 276 7.98 -33.40 36.14
C PHE A 276 6.93 -33.70 35.07
N ALA A 277 5.71 -33.18 35.24
CA ALA A 277 4.58 -33.33 34.32
C ALA A 277 3.91 -31.96 34.09
N PRO A 278 4.51 -31.09 33.25
CA PRO A 278 3.85 -29.85 32.83
C PRO A 278 2.60 -30.19 32.00
N GLU A 279 1.40 -29.99 32.56
CA GLU A 279 0.18 -29.98 31.74
C GLU A 279 0.25 -28.79 30.77
N GLU A 280 0.02 -29.00 29.47
CA GLU A 280 0.05 -27.94 28.42
C GLU A 280 -1.05 -26.86 28.55
N LYS A 281 -1.67 -26.73 29.72
CA LYS A 281 -2.63 -25.68 30.04
C LYS A 281 -1.91 -24.40 30.42
N VAL A 282 -1.39 -23.74 29.39
CA VAL A 282 -1.16 -22.29 29.35
C VAL A 282 -2.32 -21.60 30.05
N ALA A 283 -2.03 -20.86 31.11
CA ALA A 283 -3.09 -20.25 31.92
C ALA A 283 -3.71 -19.06 31.17
N GLU A 284 -5.03 -18.89 31.28
CA GLU A 284 -5.72 -17.74 30.69
C GLU A 284 -5.02 -16.43 31.10
N GLY A 285 -4.64 -15.63 30.11
CA GLY A 285 -3.92 -14.36 30.30
C GLY A 285 -2.39 -14.44 30.42
N GLU A 286 -1.70 -15.51 30.00
CA GLU A 286 -0.24 -15.42 29.76
C GLU A 286 0.14 -14.34 28.74
N ASP A 287 -0.66 -14.17 27.69
CA ASP A 287 -0.54 -13.09 26.68
C ASP A 287 -0.58 -11.66 27.27
N PHE A 288 -1.07 -11.47 28.51
CA PHE A 288 -0.98 -10.19 29.19
C PHE A 288 0.45 -9.88 29.66
N PHE A 289 1.14 -10.86 30.23
CA PHE A 289 2.47 -10.68 30.85
C PHE A 289 3.63 -10.84 29.85
N GLN A 290 3.34 -11.22 28.61
CA GLN A 290 4.33 -11.27 27.52
C GLN A 290 4.33 -10.01 26.63
N ASP A 291 3.29 -9.17 26.67
CA ASP A 291 3.24 -7.93 25.87
C ASP A 291 3.62 -6.71 26.72
N GLU A 292 4.87 -6.27 26.57
CA GLU A 292 5.44 -5.06 27.19
C GLU A 292 4.54 -3.82 27.01
N ARG A 293 3.75 -3.73 25.93
CA ARG A 293 2.85 -2.60 25.66
C ARG A 293 1.64 -2.58 26.60
N LYS A 294 1.13 -3.73 27.02
CA LYS A 294 0.04 -3.84 28.01
C LYS A 294 0.56 -3.47 29.40
N ILE A 295 1.79 -3.90 29.71
CA ILE A 295 2.47 -3.61 30.97
C ILE A 295 2.83 -2.12 31.08
N SER A 296 3.30 -1.47 30.01
CA SER A 296 3.60 -0.04 29.99
C SER A 296 2.38 0.89 30.07
N GLN A 297 1.16 0.33 30.14
CA GLN A 297 -0.11 1.05 30.30
C GLN A 297 -0.72 0.84 31.70
N LEU A 298 -0.07 0.07 32.59
CA LEU A 298 -0.49 -0.08 33.98
C LEU A 298 -0.21 1.18 34.78
N SER A 299 -1.24 1.74 35.46
CA SER A 299 -1.07 2.93 36.31
C SER A 299 -0.09 2.66 37.45
N ILE A 300 0.90 3.54 37.58
CA ILE A 300 1.99 3.46 38.56
C ILE A 300 1.48 3.53 40.01
N ARG A 301 0.27 4.08 40.23
CA ARG A 301 -0.38 4.24 41.55
C ARG A 301 -0.44 2.95 42.37
N ASN A 302 -0.68 1.82 41.68
CA ASN A 302 -0.83 0.49 42.28
C ASN A 302 0.46 -0.33 42.26
N GLN A 303 1.60 0.26 41.87
CA GLN A 303 2.92 -0.36 41.87
C GLN A 303 3.77 0.21 43.00
N PHE A 304 4.58 -0.65 43.62
CA PHE A 304 5.42 -0.35 44.78
C PHE A 304 6.91 -0.54 44.48
N LEU A 305 7.32 -0.21 43.25
CA LEU A 305 8.71 -0.20 42.81
C LEU A 305 9.56 0.72 43.71
N VAL A 306 10.68 0.20 44.21
CA VAL A 306 11.65 0.92 45.07
C VAL A 306 13.00 1.14 44.37
N MET A 307 13.15 0.60 43.17
CA MET A 307 14.22 0.79 42.21
C MET A 307 13.59 0.97 40.82
N ASP A 308 14.32 1.57 39.89
CA ASP A 308 14.03 1.58 38.46
C ASP A 308 13.74 0.16 37.90
N ALA A 309 12.86 0.05 36.90
CA ALA A 309 12.48 -1.21 36.25
C ALA A 309 11.99 -0.97 34.81
N ASP A 310 12.53 -1.73 33.85
CA ASP A 310 11.97 -1.81 32.50
C ASP A 310 10.68 -2.65 32.45
N ALA A 311 9.97 -2.62 31.32
CA ALA A 311 8.69 -3.31 31.15
C ALA A 311 8.80 -4.83 31.39
N SER A 312 9.91 -5.48 31.02
CA SER A 312 10.12 -6.91 31.26
C SER A 312 10.32 -7.23 32.75
N GLN A 313 10.95 -6.32 33.51
CA GLN A 313 11.06 -6.44 34.96
C GLN A 313 9.72 -6.20 35.66
N VAL A 314 8.91 -5.25 35.19
CA VAL A 314 7.54 -5.03 35.70
C VAL A 314 6.63 -6.22 35.38
N ALA A 315 6.78 -6.85 34.20
CA ALA A 315 6.06 -8.06 33.82
C ALA A 315 6.19 -9.18 34.87
N VAL A 316 7.42 -9.46 35.29
CA VAL A 316 7.75 -10.45 36.32
C VAL A 316 7.09 -10.10 37.66
N ILE A 317 7.15 -8.83 38.05
CA ILE A 317 6.63 -8.35 39.34
C ILE A 317 5.10 -8.50 39.38
N GLU A 318 4.39 -8.03 38.34
CA GLU A 318 2.93 -8.13 38.24
C GLU A 318 2.46 -9.59 38.08
N ALA A 319 3.24 -10.45 37.42
CA ALA A 319 2.92 -11.88 37.31
C ALA A 319 2.98 -12.61 38.66
N VAL A 320 4.02 -12.40 39.47
CA VAL A 320 4.09 -13.00 40.82
C VAL A 320 3.05 -12.39 41.76
N LYS A 321 2.76 -11.09 41.63
CA LYS A 321 1.68 -10.37 42.33
C LYS A 321 0.29 -10.92 41.99
N ALA A 322 0.07 -11.37 40.75
CA ALA A 322 -1.11 -12.15 40.35
C ALA A 322 -1.10 -13.60 40.85
N GLY A 323 -0.14 -14.00 41.70
CA GLY A 323 -0.02 -15.34 42.28
C GLY A 323 0.61 -16.39 41.36
N ARG A 324 1.24 -15.99 40.24
CA ARG A 324 1.84 -16.93 39.29
C ARG A 324 3.22 -17.40 39.76
N ASN A 325 3.49 -18.68 39.52
CA ASN A 325 4.81 -19.30 39.69
C ASN A 325 5.52 -19.28 38.34
N LEU A 326 6.79 -18.87 38.29
CA LEU A 326 7.47 -18.58 37.04
C LEU A 326 8.99 -18.74 37.14
N VAL A 327 9.63 -18.97 35.99
CA VAL A 327 11.09 -19.05 35.82
C VAL A 327 11.53 -17.82 35.04
N VAL A 328 12.52 -17.08 35.56
CA VAL A 328 13.06 -15.88 34.90
C VAL A 328 14.51 -16.11 34.52
N GLU A 329 14.77 -16.29 33.24
CA GLU A 329 16.12 -16.25 32.69
C GLU A 329 16.55 -14.82 32.35
N GLY A 330 17.85 -14.58 32.31
CA GLY A 330 18.38 -13.28 31.91
C GLY A 330 19.91 -13.28 31.80
N PRO A 331 20.51 -12.67 30.75
CA PRO A 331 21.96 -12.52 30.63
C PRO A 331 22.62 -11.73 31.78
N PRO A 332 23.96 -11.76 31.91
CA PRO A 332 24.68 -10.86 32.81
C PRO A 332 24.34 -9.39 32.52
N GLY A 333 24.13 -8.59 33.57
CA GLY A 333 23.78 -7.16 33.45
C GLY A 333 22.28 -6.84 33.41
N THR A 334 21.39 -7.79 33.09
CA THR A 334 19.93 -7.54 32.92
C THR A 334 19.14 -7.36 34.23
N GLY A 335 19.62 -6.52 35.15
CA GLY A 335 18.83 -6.07 36.28
C GLY A 335 18.45 -7.10 37.35
N LYS A 336 18.63 -8.43 37.21
CA LYS A 336 18.09 -9.48 38.12
C LYS A 336 17.97 -9.13 39.62
N SER A 337 19.03 -8.64 40.28
CA SER A 337 18.97 -8.26 41.71
C SER A 337 18.08 -7.04 42.01
N GLN A 338 17.85 -6.19 41.02
CA GLN A 338 16.87 -5.09 40.99
C GLN A 338 15.45 -5.62 40.91
N THR A 339 15.18 -6.53 39.98
CA THR A 339 13.90 -7.23 39.83
C THR A 339 13.52 -7.95 41.12
N ILE A 340 14.47 -8.68 41.73
CA ILE A 340 14.29 -9.33 43.04
C ILE A 340 14.04 -8.29 44.16
N THR A 341 14.76 -7.16 44.18
CA THR A 341 14.54 -6.10 45.18
C THR A 341 13.14 -5.50 45.07
N ASN A 342 12.67 -5.19 43.87
CA ASN A 342 11.34 -4.66 43.62
C ASN A 342 10.24 -5.69 43.90
N LEU A 343 10.45 -6.96 43.51
CA LEU A 343 9.52 -8.05 43.80
C LEU A 343 9.34 -8.27 45.31
N ILE A 344 10.43 -8.27 46.08
CA ILE A 344 10.36 -8.33 47.55
C ILE A 344 9.58 -7.13 48.09
N ALA A 345 9.84 -5.91 47.59
CA ALA A 345 9.16 -4.70 48.03
C ALA A 345 7.64 -4.70 47.72
N GLU A 346 7.24 -5.19 46.55
CA GLU A 346 5.85 -5.33 46.11
C GLU A 346 5.09 -6.40 46.92
N LEU A 347 5.73 -7.52 47.25
CA LEU A 347 5.11 -8.54 48.11
C LEU A 347 4.99 -8.06 49.57
N LEU A 348 6.00 -7.31 50.06
CA LEU A 348 5.98 -6.71 51.39
C LEU A 348 4.93 -5.59 51.53
N SER A 349 4.64 -4.83 50.46
CA SER A 349 3.57 -3.82 50.48
C SER A 349 2.16 -4.42 50.56
N GLN A 350 2.04 -5.70 50.20
CA GLN A 350 0.81 -6.52 50.26
C GLN A 350 0.78 -7.45 51.48
N GLU A 351 1.55 -7.10 52.53
CA GLU A 351 1.65 -7.79 53.83
C GLU A 351 2.08 -9.27 53.74
N LYS A 352 2.69 -9.70 52.63
CA LYS A 352 3.18 -11.08 52.46
C LYS A 352 4.49 -11.29 53.21
N SER A 353 4.63 -12.46 53.83
CA SER A 353 5.96 -12.99 54.15
C SER A 353 6.66 -13.46 52.87
N VAL A 354 7.98 -13.24 52.79
CA VAL A 354 8.79 -13.59 51.62
C VAL A 354 9.98 -14.43 52.07
N LEU A 355 10.22 -15.56 51.41
CA LEU A 355 11.41 -16.38 51.61
C LEU A 355 12.29 -16.29 50.36
N PHE A 356 13.45 -15.67 50.48
CA PHE A 356 14.42 -15.55 49.39
C PHE A 356 15.61 -16.49 49.63
N VAL A 357 15.73 -17.50 48.76
CA VAL A 357 16.73 -18.56 48.85
C VAL A 357 17.74 -18.41 47.70
N SER A 358 19.03 -18.53 47.99
CA SER A 358 20.06 -18.60 46.94
C SER A 358 21.29 -19.41 47.37
N GLU A 359 21.81 -20.23 46.46
CA GLU A 359 23.08 -20.95 46.62
C GLU A 359 24.26 -19.98 46.89
N LYS A 360 24.25 -18.80 46.26
CA LYS A 360 25.39 -17.89 46.21
C LYS A 360 25.21 -16.73 47.19
N MET A 361 26.08 -16.68 48.20
CA MET A 361 26.12 -15.62 49.23
C MET A 361 26.08 -14.20 48.62
N ALA A 362 26.84 -13.95 47.54
CA ALA A 362 26.88 -12.65 46.87
C ALA A 362 25.52 -12.18 46.33
N ALA A 363 24.59 -13.08 45.98
CA ALA A 363 23.24 -12.70 45.54
C ALA A 363 22.40 -12.19 46.72
N LEU A 364 22.50 -12.85 47.87
CA LEU A 364 21.83 -12.47 49.12
C LEU A 364 22.35 -11.11 49.61
N GLU A 365 23.67 -10.95 49.72
CA GLU A 365 24.31 -9.69 50.15
C GLU A 365 23.94 -8.49 49.24
N VAL A 366 23.94 -8.67 47.92
CA VAL A 366 23.57 -7.60 46.97
C VAL A 366 22.10 -7.20 47.10
N VAL A 367 21.20 -8.17 47.29
CA VAL A 367 19.77 -7.89 47.51
C VAL A 367 19.54 -7.24 48.88
N LYS A 368 20.18 -7.72 49.97
CA LYS A 368 20.04 -7.10 51.29
C LYS A 368 20.55 -5.66 51.27
N LYS A 369 21.71 -5.42 50.65
CA LYS A 369 22.29 -4.08 50.50
C LYS A 369 21.38 -3.14 49.72
N ARG A 370 20.71 -3.61 48.66
CA ARG A 370 19.70 -2.83 47.93
C ARG A 370 18.49 -2.53 48.82
N LEU A 371 17.92 -3.53 49.49
CA LEU A 371 16.77 -3.35 50.41
C LEU A 371 17.09 -2.39 51.58
N VAL A 372 18.31 -2.43 52.13
CA VAL A 372 18.81 -1.46 53.13
C VAL A 372 18.88 -0.05 52.55
N LEU A 373 19.43 0.14 51.34
CA LEU A 373 19.46 1.44 50.66
C LEU A 373 18.06 1.94 50.27
N CYS A 374 17.10 1.04 50.10
CA CYS A 374 15.68 1.35 49.90
C CYS A 374 14.91 1.58 51.22
N GLY A 375 15.55 1.50 52.39
CA GLY A 375 14.90 1.67 53.70
C GLY A 375 14.14 0.45 54.23
N LEU A 376 14.10 -0.65 53.49
CA LEU A 376 13.38 -1.89 53.83
C LEU A 376 14.23 -2.91 54.61
N GLY A 377 15.49 -2.58 54.93
CA GLY A 377 16.43 -3.46 55.63
C GLY A 377 15.91 -3.99 56.98
N GLU A 378 15.11 -3.21 57.71
CA GLU A 378 14.53 -3.65 58.99
C GLU A 378 13.39 -4.67 58.84
N ALA A 379 12.89 -4.93 57.63
CA ALA A 379 11.94 -6.01 57.35
C ALA A 379 12.61 -7.32 56.92
N CYS A 380 13.93 -7.30 56.69
CA CYS A 380 14.72 -8.43 56.22
C CYS A 380 15.47 -9.12 57.38
N LEU A 381 15.70 -10.42 57.28
CA LEU A 381 16.46 -11.24 58.25
C LEU A 381 17.39 -12.22 57.52
N GLU A 382 18.69 -12.21 57.83
CA GLU A 382 19.67 -13.15 57.24
C GLU A 382 19.94 -14.36 58.15
N LEU A 383 19.60 -15.54 57.64
CA LEU A 383 19.79 -16.84 58.29
C LEU A 383 20.99 -17.55 57.65
N HIS A 384 22.20 -17.19 58.09
CA HIS A 384 23.48 -17.74 57.57
C HIS A 384 24.37 -18.17 58.74
N SER A 385 24.83 -19.44 58.75
CA SER A 385 25.54 -20.04 59.90
C SER A 385 26.81 -19.28 60.32
N ARG A 386 27.57 -18.76 59.35
CA ARG A 386 28.90 -18.19 59.56
C ARG A 386 28.93 -16.80 60.23
N TYR A 387 27.90 -15.98 60.04
CA TYR A 387 27.91 -14.57 60.48
C TYR A 387 26.93 -14.26 61.60
N THR A 388 25.80 -14.95 61.66
CA THR A 388 24.70 -14.64 62.57
C THR A 388 24.98 -15.15 63.99
N LYS A 389 25.88 -14.47 64.71
CA LYS A 389 26.12 -14.70 66.14
C LYS A 389 24.81 -14.55 66.91
N LYS A 390 24.51 -15.48 67.84
CA LYS A 390 23.27 -15.48 68.67
C LYS A 390 22.89 -14.11 69.25
N ARG A 391 23.88 -13.27 69.61
CA ARG A 391 23.67 -11.90 70.11
C ARG A 391 23.39 -10.87 69.00
N ALA A 392 23.98 -11.01 67.83
CA ALA A 392 23.73 -10.14 66.68
C ALA A 392 22.29 -10.33 66.16
N PHE A 393 21.84 -11.58 66.03
CA PHE A 393 20.46 -11.95 65.70
C PHE A 393 19.42 -11.23 66.57
N LEU A 394 19.57 -11.34 67.89
CA LEU A 394 18.67 -10.72 68.86
C LEU A 394 18.77 -9.19 68.88
N ASN A 395 19.95 -8.62 68.60
CA ASN A 395 20.09 -7.18 68.42
C ASN A 395 19.39 -6.70 67.12
N GLU A 396 19.42 -7.47 66.03
CA GLU A 396 18.77 -7.12 64.76
C GLU A 396 17.24 -7.15 64.88
N ILE A 397 16.70 -8.17 65.58
CA ILE A 397 15.26 -8.21 65.92
C ILE A 397 14.88 -7.06 66.86
N LYS A 398 15.73 -6.69 67.83
CA LYS A 398 15.52 -5.52 68.71
C LYS A 398 15.47 -4.21 67.91
N SER A 399 16.38 -4.03 66.94
CA SER A 399 16.42 -2.85 66.06
C SER A 399 15.08 -2.65 65.35
N ALA A 400 14.54 -3.72 64.74
CA ALA A 400 13.23 -3.68 64.09
C ALA A 400 12.07 -3.34 65.06
N ILE A 401 12.09 -3.83 66.31
CA ILE A 401 11.06 -3.52 67.31
C ILE A 401 11.13 -2.05 67.77
N GLU A 402 12.32 -1.47 67.85
CA GLU A 402 12.56 -0.10 68.33
C GLU A 402 12.57 0.96 67.24
N ALA A 403 12.57 0.57 65.97
CA ALA A 403 12.52 1.46 64.82
C ALA A 403 11.24 2.32 64.81
N THR A 404 11.42 3.63 64.65
CA THR A 404 10.34 4.61 64.45
C THR A 404 10.31 5.09 62.99
N GLN A 405 9.19 5.66 62.55
CA GLN A 405 9.07 6.18 61.19
C GLN A 405 8.19 7.43 61.10
N GLU A 406 8.52 8.30 60.16
CA GLU A 406 7.72 9.46 59.74
C GLU A 406 6.48 9.06 58.93
N GLY A 407 5.49 9.96 58.88
CA GLY A 407 4.28 9.81 58.08
C GLY A 407 4.51 10.05 56.57
N VAL A 408 3.65 9.49 55.73
CA VAL A 408 3.75 9.55 54.27
C VAL A 408 2.86 10.68 53.73
N ARG A 409 3.40 11.52 52.83
CA ARG A 409 2.64 12.56 52.11
C ARG A 409 1.79 11.90 51.00
N SER A 410 0.60 12.45 50.74
CA SER A 410 -0.21 12.06 49.57
C SER A 410 0.54 12.26 48.25
N LEU A 411 0.24 11.38 47.29
CA LEU A 411 0.94 11.22 46.00
C LEU A 411 0.03 11.43 44.78
N THR A 412 -1.24 11.80 44.97
CA THR A 412 -2.24 11.81 43.89
C THR A 412 -1.82 12.65 42.68
N GLU A 413 -1.34 13.87 42.91
CA GLU A 413 -0.87 14.81 41.88
C GLU A 413 0.32 14.23 41.07
N ASP A 414 1.24 13.53 41.76
CA ASP A 414 2.42 12.93 41.13
C ASP A 414 2.05 11.72 40.24
N PHE A 415 1.09 10.91 40.68
CA PHE A 415 0.58 9.79 39.87
C PHE A 415 -0.20 10.29 38.65
N GLU A 416 -1.06 11.29 38.80
CA GLU A 416 -1.87 11.85 37.69
C GLU A 416 -0.99 12.52 36.62
N GLU A 417 0.09 13.21 37.02
CA GLU A 417 1.07 13.77 36.08
C GLU A 417 1.93 12.67 35.41
N GLN A 418 2.32 11.61 36.13
CA GLN A 418 3.07 10.47 35.56
C GLN A 418 2.23 9.69 34.55
N ASP A 419 1.00 9.29 34.90
CA ASP A 419 0.08 8.57 34.01
C ASP A 419 -0.22 9.42 32.75
N ARG A 420 -0.40 10.75 32.89
CA ARG A 420 -0.58 11.66 31.74
C ARG A 420 0.66 11.73 30.85
N LEU A 421 1.86 11.86 31.42
CA LEU A 421 3.11 11.90 30.65
C LEU A 421 3.39 10.56 29.96
N SER A 422 3.14 9.44 30.64
CA SER A 422 3.20 8.08 30.07
C SER A 422 2.29 7.98 28.84
N HIS A 423 1.02 8.39 28.94
CA HIS A 423 0.09 8.36 27.81
C HIS A 423 0.56 9.23 26.63
N VAL A 424 1.11 10.42 26.87
CA VAL A 424 1.58 11.34 25.80
C VAL A 424 2.85 10.83 25.12
N LEU A 425 3.75 10.15 25.85
CA LEU A 425 4.95 9.54 25.26
C LEU A 425 4.60 8.25 24.50
N ASN A 426 3.74 7.40 25.08
CA ASN A 426 3.31 6.14 24.47
C ASN A 426 2.41 6.34 23.24
N SER A 427 1.56 7.38 23.18
CA SER A 427 0.75 7.65 21.98
C SER A 427 1.62 7.96 20.76
N TYR A 428 2.70 8.74 20.92
CA TYR A 428 3.68 8.98 19.87
C TYR A 428 4.41 7.70 19.42
N VAL A 429 4.86 6.87 20.37
CA VAL A 429 5.54 5.60 20.07
C VAL A 429 4.61 4.62 19.35
N ASN A 430 3.32 4.58 19.72
CA ASN A 430 2.31 3.78 19.02
C ASN A 430 2.05 4.36 17.61
N ALA A 431 1.86 5.67 17.47
CA ALA A 431 1.58 6.32 16.20
C ALA A 431 2.71 6.15 15.17
N ILE A 432 3.98 6.10 15.60
CA ILE A 432 5.13 5.89 14.70
C ILE A 432 5.41 4.41 14.38
N LYS A 433 5.03 3.47 15.27
CA LYS A 433 5.26 2.01 15.10
C LYS A 433 4.06 1.24 14.52
N GLN A 434 2.85 1.76 14.59
CA GLN A 434 1.68 1.10 14.02
C GLN A 434 1.80 1.06 12.48
N PRO A 435 1.53 -0.08 11.82
CA PRO A 435 1.48 -0.16 10.35
C PRO A 435 0.55 0.89 9.73
N LEU A 436 0.85 1.31 8.50
CA LEU A 436 0.06 2.30 7.75
C LEU A 436 -0.39 1.73 6.41
N ILE A 437 0.56 1.35 5.55
CA ILE A 437 0.36 0.71 4.24
C ILE A 437 1.53 -0.25 3.98
N LEU A 438 1.36 -1.22 3.06
CA LEU A 438 2.36 -2.26 2.78
C LEU A 438 2.81 -3.04 4.04
N ASP A 439 1.92 -3.14 5.03
CA ASP A 439 2.17 -3.68 6.38
C ASP A 439 3.31 -2.99 7.18
N ARG A 440 3.85 -1.87 6.65
CA ARG A 440 4.98 -1.12 7.20
C ARG A 440 4.52 0.09 8.02
N SER A 441 5.29 0.39 9.06
CA SER A 441 5.11 1.54 9.95
C SER A 441 5.75 2.83 9.41
N PRO A 442 5.33 4.02 9.85
CA PRO A 442 6.02 5.28 9.59
C PRO A 442 7.51 5.25 9.98
N TYR A 443 7.88 4.52 11.04
CA TYR A 443 9.28 4.31 11.42
C TYR A 443 10.10 3.60 10.33
N GLU A 444 9.55 2.56 9.71
CA GLU A 444 10.20 1.86 8.60
C GLU A 444 10.27 2.72 7.32
N PHE A 445 9.22 3.49 7.02
CA PHE A 445 9.27 4.45 5.91
C PHE A 445 10.29 5.56 6.13
N LEU A 446 10.53 6.03 7.36
CA LEU A 446 11.66 6.91 7.67
C LEU A 446 13.00 6.23 7.37
N GLY A 447 13.16 4.96 7.76
CA GLY A 447 14.37 4.17 7.47
C GLY A 447 14.62 3.98 5.97
N ILE A 448 13.56 3.69 5.19
CA ILE A 448 13.62 3.59 3.73
C ILE A 448 13.99 4.95 3.10
N ARG A 449 13.34 6.04 3.53
CA ARG A 449 13.62 7.40 3.04
C ARG A 449 15.09 7.78 3.27
N GLU A 450 15.63 7.53 4.46
CA GLU A 450 17.01 7.92 4.79
C GLU A 450 18.07 7.00 4.15
N ARG A 451 17.77 5.70 4.01
CA ARG A 451 18.58 4.74 3.20
C ARG A 451 18.76 5.25 1.78
N ILE A 452 17.68 5.75 1.18
CA ILE A 452 17.64 6.20 -0.21
C ILE A 452 18.24 7.61 -0.36
N GLN A 453 17.99 8.51 0.58
CA GLN A 453 18.68 9.80 0.63
C GLN A 453 20.21 9.57 0.66
N SER A 454 20.70 8.71 1.56
CA SER A 454 22.12 8.34 1.62
C SER A 454 22.65 7.69 0.34
N PHE A 455 21.83 6.95 -0.41
CA PHE A 455 22.19 6.34 -1.70
C PHE A 455 22.43 7.39 -2.80
N PHE A 456 21.62 8.47 -2.83
CA PHE A 456 21.76 9.57 -3.77
C PHE A 456 22.85 10.58 -3.34
N ASP A 457 22.93 10.91 -2.04
CA ASP A 457 23.97 11.79 -1.48
C ASP A 457 25.38 11.27 -1.78
N LYS A 458 25.60 9.95 -1.64
CA LYS A 458 26.87 9.27 -1.99
C LYS A 458 27.25 9.35 -3.47
N ARG A 459 26.27 9.60 -4.36
CA ARG A 459 26.47 9.86 -5.80
C ARG A 459 26.50 11.35 -6.14
N SER A 460 26.39 12.23 -5.12
CA SER A 460 26.21 13.69 -5.28
C SER A 460 25.04 14.07 -6.19
N LYS A 461 23.98 13.25 -6.19
CA LYS A 461 22.69 13.50 -6.86
C LYS A 461 21.61 13.79 -5.82
N SER A 462 20.53 14.45 -6.24
CA SER A 462 19.29 14.53 -5.47
C SER A 462 18.30 13.43 -5.91
N LEU A 463 17.47 12.96 -4.98
CA LEU A 463 16.32 12.13 -5.30
C LEU A 463 15.32 12.94 -6.13
N ILE A 464 15.07 12.50 -7.38
CA ILE A 464 14.07 13.12 -8.25
C ILE A 464 12.68 12.89 -7.65
N ARG A 465 11.91 13.97 -7.48
CA ARG A 465 10.54 13.92 -6.95
C ARG A 465 9.57 13.59 -8.08
N VAL A 466 8.75 12.57 -7.87
CA VAL A 466 7.85 12.01 -8.87
C VAL A 466 6.45 11.84 -8.24
N PRO A 467 5.36 12.25 -8.90
CA PRO A 467 4.01 12.18 -8.34
C PRO A 467 3.48 10.73 -8.34
N ILE A 468 3.85 9.98 -7.31
CA ILE A 468 3.32 8.64 -7.04
C ILE A 468 1.90 8.76 -6.47
N GLY A 469 0.96 7.99 -7.02
CA GLY A 469 -0.49 8.09 -6.74
C GLY A 469 -0.92 7.62 -5.34
N SER A 470 -2.17 7.95 -4.99
CA SER A 470 -2.82 7.80 -3.66
C SER A 470 -2.30 6.62 -2.82
N PRO A 471 -1.52 6.88 -1.75
CA PRO A 471 -0.85 5.85 -0.96
C PRO A 471 -1.78 4.83 -0.30
N GLU A 472 -3.06 5.15 -0.12
CA GLU A 472 -4.09 4.26 0.43
C GLU A 472 -4.41 3.06 -0.48
N SER A 473 -4.10 3.15 -1.78
CA SER A 473 -4.39 2.10 -2.77
C SER A 473 -3.38 0.93 -2.81
N TRP A 474 -2.44 0.89 -1.85
CA TRP A 474 -1.19 0.14 -1.95
C TRP A 474 -1.20 -1.17 -1.15
N SER A 475 -1.27 -2.31 -1.84
CA SER A 475 -1.04 -3.63 -1.27
C SER A 475 0.39 -4.12 -1.46
N SER A 476 0.84 -4.97 -0.53
CA SER A 476 2.16 -5.61 -0.54
C SER A 476 2.40 -6.43 -1.83
N GLU A 477 1.34 -7.00 -2.40
CA GLU A 477 1.34 -7.69 -3.71
C GLU A 477 1.67 -6.74 -4.86
N LYS A 478 0.91 -5.65 -5.02
CA LYS A 478 1.11 -4.65 -6.09
C LYS A 478 2.47 -3.97 -6.01
N TYR A 479 2.97 -3.70 -4.80
CA TYR A 479 4.32 -3.16 -4.64
C TYR A 479 5.39 -4.15 -5.12
N ASN A 480 5.25 -5.45 -4.83
CA ASN A 480 6.19 -6.47 -5.31
C ASN A 480 6.11 -6.66 -6.84
N GLU A 481 4.91 -6.63 -7.42
CA GLU A 481 4.64 -6.65 -8.86
C GLU A 481 5.35 -5.48 -9.57
N ILE A 482 5.18 -4.24 -9.08
CA ILE A 482 5.83 -3.07 -9.65
C ILE A 482 7.36 -3.13 -9.49
N ILE A 483 7.87 -3.63 -8.36
CA ILE A 483 9.31 -3.81 -8.12
C ILE A 483 9.90 -4.89 -9.05
N ALA A 484 9.11 -5.88 -9.49
CA ALA A 484 9.51 -6.81 -10.54
C ALA A 484 9.59 -6.12 -11.91
N HIS A 485 8.52 -5.48 -12.37
CA HIS A 485 8.52 -4.77 -13.65
C HIS A 485 9.61 -3.68 -13.75
N LEU A 486 9.88 -2.95 -12.67
CA LEU A 486 10.97 -1.97 -12.63
C LEU A 486 12.37 -2.63 -12.61
N ARG A 487 12.50 -3.87 -12.10
CA ARG A 487 13.74 -4.65 -12.21
C ARG A 487 13.96 -5.09 -13.65
N ASP A 488 12.97 -5.72 -14.26
CA ASP A 488 13.04 -6.21 -15.65
C ASP A 488 13.37 -5.05 -16.62
N LEU A 489 12.77 -3.88 -16.39
CA LEU A 489 13.06 -2.65 -17.14
C LEU A 489 14.50 -2.16 -16.87
N SER A 490 14.97 -2.19 -15.62
CA SER A 490 16.36 -1.82 -15.29
C SER A 490 17.41 -2.78 -15.86
N GLU A 491 17.10 -4.08 -15.97
CA GLU A 491 18.01 -5.10 -16.50
C GLU A 491 18.07 -5.08 -18.04
N THR A 492 16.97 -4.71 -18.70
CA THR A 492 16.91 -4.56 -20.18
C THR A 492 17.37 -3.19 -20.68
N LEU A 493 17.24 -2.12 -19.89
CA LEU A 493 17.65 -0.76 -20.28
C LEU A 493 19.08 -0.65 -20.84
N PRO A 494 20.12 -1.32 -20.30
CA PRO A 494 21.48 -1.29 -20.87
C PRO A 494 21.59 -1.84 -22.29
N VAL A 495 20.70 -2.74 -22.71
CA VAL A 495 20.73 -3.40 -24.04
C VAL A 495 20.25 -2.45 -25.14
N VAL A 496 19.22 -1.66 -24.84
CA VAL A 496 18.57 -0.71 -25.77
C VAL A 496 19.09 0.74 -25.65
N SER A 497 19.88 1.04 -24.62
CA SER A 497 20.43 2.38 -24.36
C SER A 497 21.54 2.77 -25.36
N PRO A 498 21.67 4.05 -25.76
CA PRO A 498 20.84 5.19 -25.36
C PRO A 498 19.57 5.33 -26.21
N LEU A 499 18.41 5.32 -25.54
CA LEU A 499 17.07 5.26 -26.15
C LEU A 499 16.84 6.34 -27.22
N HIS A 500 17.27 7.59 -26.95
CA HIS A 500 17.09 8.73 -27.87
C HIS A 500 17.89 8.61 -29.19
N LEU A 501 18.91 7.75 -29.26
CA LEU A 501 19.67 7.42 -30.48
C LEU A 501 19.33 6.02 -31.03
N HIS A 502 18.41 5.28 -30.40
CA HIS A 502 18.15 3.90 -30.80
C HIS A 502 17.56 3.84 -32.22
N ALA A 503 18.03 2.91 -33.06
CA ALA A 503 17.65 2.83 -34.48
C ALA A 503 16.14 2.61 -34.67
N TRP A 504 15.51 1.92 -33.73
CA TRP A 504 14.08 1.59 -33.74
C TRP A 504 13.22 2.57 -32.91
N ARG A 505 13.77 3.70 -32.42
CA ARG A 505 13.09 4.63 -31.49
C ARG A 505 11.72 5.16 -31.93
N ALA A 506 11.42 5.11 -33.22
CA ALA A 506 10.17 5.58 -33.84
C ALA A 506 9.16 4.45 -34.09
N CYS A 507 9.40 3.24 -33.57
CA CYS A 507 8.57 2.06 -33.76
C CYS A 507 8.20 1.45 -32.40
N ALA A 508 6.96 0.98 -32.27
CA ALA A 508 6.51 0.09 -31.20
C ALA A 508 6.04 -1.26 -31.77
N PRO A 509 6.97 -2.10 -32.27
CA PRO A 509 6.65 -3.34 -32.96
C PRO A 509 6.21 -4.44 -31.99
N VAL A 510 5.10 -5.11 -32.31
CA VAL A 510 4.65 -6.31 -31.60
C VAL A 510 5.33 -7.53 -32.22
N ALA A 511 6.56 -7.79 -31.76
CA ALA A 511 7.37 -8.95 -32.13
C ALA A 511 7.73 -9.75 -30.88
N HIS A 512 7.24 -10.98 -30.79
CA HIS A 512 7.44 -11.86 -29.63
C HIS A 512 8.50 -12.94 -29.89
N ASN A 513 8.83 -13.21 -31.15
CA ASN A 513 9.75 -14.27 -31.54
C ASN A 513 10.53 -13.91 -32.83
N GLN A 514 11.45 -14.79 -33.25
CA GLN A 514 12.28 -14.57 -34.43
C GLN A 514 11.49 -14.57 -35.76
N PHE A 515 10.38 -15.30 -35.87
CA PHE A 515 9.55 -15.30 -37.08
C PHE A 515 8.85 -13.94 -37.28
N ASP A 516 8.41 -13.28 -36.21
CA ASP A 516 7.88 -11.91 -36.28
C ASP A 516 8.96 -10.93 -36.79
N VAL A 517 10.20 -11.09 -36.30
CA VAL A 517 11.37 -10.31 -36.74
C VAL A 517 11.67 -10.56 -38.21
N ASP A 518 11.67 -11.81 -38.65
CA ASP A 518 11.97 -12.18 -40.03
C ASP A 518 10.89 -11.69 -41.01
N GLU A 519 9.59 -11.78 -40.66
CA GLU A 519 8.47 -11.21 -41.43
C GLU A 519 8.58 -9.68 -41.54
N ILE A 520 8.86 -8.99 -40.42
CA ILE A 520 9.06 -7.54 -40.41
C ILE A 520 10.24 -7.15 -41.31
N ILE A 521 11.34 -7.91 -41.27
CA ILE A 521 12.51 -7.65 -42.11
C ILE A 521 12.25 -7.97 -43.59
N GLU A 522 11.40 -8.95 -43.92
CA GLU A 522 10.93 -9.20 -45.29
C GLU A 522 10.09 -8.01 -45.80
N ILE A 523 9.13 -7.51 -45.01
CA ILE A 523 8.30 -6.33 -45.36
C ILE A 523 9.16 -5.07 -45.57
N ILE A 524 10.14 -4.84 -44.68
CA ILE A 524 11.09 -3.71 -44.78
C ILE A 524 12.00 -3.86 -46.02
N SER A 525 12.44 -5.08 -46.34
CA SER A 525 13.24 -5.36 -47.54
C SER A 525 12.45 -5.17 -48.83
N MET A 526 11.19 -5.62 -48.86
CA MET A 526 10.27 -5.40 -49.98
C MET A 526 10.03 -3.90 -50.21
N PHE A 527 9.82 -3.11 -49.15
CA PHE A 527 9.67 -1.65 -49.28
C PHE A 527 10.92 -1.01 -49.95
N LEU A 528 12.12 -1.44 -49.55
CA LEU A 528 13.37 -0.98 -50.14
C LEU A 528 13.49 -1.36 -51.63
N GLU A 529 13.03 -2.56 -52.00
CA GLU A 529 13.00 -3.01 -53.40
C GLU A 529 11.99 -2.18 -54.24
N GLU A 530 10.80 -1.92 -53.72
CA GLU A 530 9.79 -1.08 -54.40
C GLU A 530 10.26 0.38 -54.59
N LEU A 531 10.99 0.96 -53.61
CA LEU A 531 11.69 2.24 -53.80
C LEU A 531 12.74 2.16 -54.92
N GLY A 532 13.50 1.07 -55.00
CA GLY A 532 14.47 0.84 -56.07
C GLY A 532 13.82 0.72 -57.45
N LYS A 533 12.65 0.06 -57.53
CA LYS A 533 11.81 -0.01 -58.73
C LYS A 533 11.26 1.35 -59.10
N LEU A 534 10.79 2.17 -58.15
CA LEU A 534 10.35 3.55 -58.42
C LEU A 534 11.48 4.40 -58.99
N LYS A 535 12.67 4.35 -58.41
CA LYS A 535 13.86 5.07 -58.90
C LYS A 535 14.26 4.65 -60.32
N THR A 536 13.90 3.43 -60.73
CA THR A 536 14.13 2.89 -62.08
C THR A 536 13.02 3.29 -63.06
N ARG A 537 11.75 3.22 -62.65
CA ARG A 537 10.60 3.67 -63.47
C ARG A 537 10.62 5.21 -63.67
N LEU A 538 11.05 5.98 -62.67
CA LEU A 538 11.27 7.43 -62.79
C LEU A 538 12.38 7.76 -63.80
N LYS A 539 13.48 6.99 -63.84
CA LYS A 539 14.51 7.13 -64.90
C LYS A 539 13.95 6.84 -66.29
N GLN A 540 13.05 5.87 -66.43
CA GLN A 540 12.39 5.56 -67.70
C GLN A 540 11.44 6.69 -68.11
N LEU A 541 10.61 7.20 -67.19
CA LEU A 541 9.75 8.35 -67.44
C LEU A 541 10.56 9.61 -67.82
N ASP A 542 11.65 9.88 -67.12
CA ASP A 542 12.55 10.99 -67.44
C ASP A 542 13.24 10.83 -68.81
N ALA A 543 13.60 9.60 -69.21
CA ALA A 543 14.18 9.35 -70.53
C ALA A 543 13.21 9.71 -71.67
N TRP A 544 11.90 9.45 -71.48
CA TRP A 544 10.83 9.66 -72.46
C TRP A 544 10.13 11.03 -72.39
N SER A 545 10.13 11.71 -71.24
CA SER A 545 9.43 13.00 -71.05
C SER A 545 10.21 14.09 -70.29
N ALA A 546 11.46 13.82 -69.88
CA ALA A 546 12.37 14.78 -69.23
C ALA A 546 11.83 15.47 -67.95
N THR A 547 11.00 14.75 -67.20
CA THR A 547 10.26 15.22 -66.00
C THR A 547 11.09 15.35 -64.72
N GLY A 548 12.41 15.15 -64.80
CA GLY A 548 13.27 15.14 -63.63
C GLY A 548 13.30 13.80 -62.90
N HIS A 549 14.14 13.74 -61.87
CA HIS A 549 14.20 12.64 -60.92
C HIS A 549 13.70 13.15 -59.55
N PRO A 550 12.37 13.27 -59.35
CA PRO A 550 11.83 13.76 -58.09
C PRO A 550 12.11 12.75 -56.97
N ASP A 551 12.80 13.20 -55.92
CA ASP A 551 13.13 12.35 -54.76
C ASP A 551 12.06 12.43 -53.65
N THR A 552 10.81 12.78 -53.95
CA THR A 552 9.69 12.80 -52.98
C THR A 552 8.39 12.29 -53.63
N GLN A 553 7.42 11.85 -52.82
CA GLN A 553 6.09 11.49 -53.33
C GLN A 553 5.42 12.68 -54.02
N LYS A 554 5.36 13.86 -53.37
CA LYS A 554 4.73 15.06 -53.95
C LYS A 554 5.42 15.50 -55.25
N GLY A 555 6.75 15.35 -55.34
CA GLY A 555 7.50 15.56 -56.57
C GLY A 555 7.20 14.51 -57.64
N THR A 556 6.99 13.25 -57.24
CA THR A 556 6.58 12.16 -58.15
C THR A 556 5.18 12.42 -58.71
N GLU A 557 4.23 12.89 -57.90
CA GLU A 557 2.91 13.32 -58.36
C GLU A 557 2.99 14.51 -59.33
N ALA A 558 3.94 15.43 -59.14
CA ALA A 558 4.21 16.51 -60.09
C ALA A 558 4.84 15.99 -61.41
N ALA A 559 5.75 15.02 -61.36
CA ALA A 559 6.32 14.38 -62.55
C ALA A 559 5.31 13.49 -63.28
N ILE A 560 4.39 12.82 -62.58
CA ILE A 560 3.24 12.12 -63.17
C ILE A 560 2.34 13.12 -63.93
N LYS A 561 2.08 14.31 -63.36
CA LYS A 561 1.32 15.37 -64.04
C LYS A 561 2.07 15.93 -65.25
N ALA A 562 3.39 16.13 -65.14
CA ALA A 562 4.24 16.55 -66.26
C ALA A 562 4.30 15.49 -67.38
N GLY A 563 4.38 14.21 -67.04
CA GLY A 563 4.33 13.10 -67.99
C GLY A 563 2.99 13.00 -68.71
N HIS A 564 1.87 13.16 -67.99
CA HIS A 564 0.53 13.26 -68.60
C HIS A 564 0.42 14.45 -69.56
N LEU A 565 1.01 15.60 -69.21
CA LEU A 565 1.07 16.77 -70.09
C LEU A 565 1.86 16.45 -71.37
N MET A 566 3.04 15.83 -71.25
CA MET A 566 3.89 15.42 -72.37
C MET A 566 3.24 14.34 -73.26
N ALA A 567 2.49 13.41 -72.69
CA ALA A 567 1.75 12.39 -73.46
C ALA A 567 0.63 13.01 -74.33
N ARG A 568 -0.01 14.09 -73.85
CA ARG A 568 -1.14 14.76 -74.51
C ARG A 568 -0.72 15.83 -75.53
N GLY A 569 0.38 16.54 -75.31
CA GLY A 569 0.80 17.70 -76.10
C GLY A 569 1.00 17.41 -77.59
N LEU A 570 0.68 18.34 -78.49
CA LEU A 570 0.91 18.20 -79.93
C LEU A 570 2.40 18.43 -80.30
N PRO A 571 2.91 17.90 -81.43
CA PRO A 571 4.30 18.10 -81.83
C PRO A 571 4.53 19.55 -82.29
N ILE A 572 5.13 20.39 -81.44
CA ILE A 572 5.23 21.85 -81.63
C ILE A 572 6.70 22.24 -81.79
N PRO A 573 7.08 23.00 -82.84
CA PRO A 573 8.48 23.36 -83.07
C PRO A 573 9.14 24.11 -81.91
N ARG A 574 10.41 23.84 -81.64
CA ARG A 574 11.19 24.44 -80.53
C ARG A 574 11.24 25.97 -80.62
N LYS A 575 11.22 26.54 -81.83
CA LYS A 575 11.12 28.00 -82.04
C LYS A 575 9.82 28.61 -81.52
N VAL A 576 8.72 27.86 -81.59
CA VAL A 576 7.41 28.26 -81.03
C VAL A 576 7.43 28.08 -79.52
N LEU A 577 7.86 26.91 -79.03
CA LEU A 577 7.95 26.62 -77.58
C LEU A 577 8.84 27.63 -76.82
N MET A 578 9.88 28.16 -77.46
CA MET A 578 10.83 29.10 -76.86
C MET A 578 10.44 30.58 -77.02
N ASN A 579 9.36 30.92 -77.72
CA ASN A 579 8.94 32.32 -77.89
C ASN A 579 8.63 32.97 -76.52
N ILE A 580 9.20 34.13 -76.23
CA ILE A 580 9.07 34.86 -74.94
C ILE A 580 7.63 35.30 -74.69
N GLU A 581 6.87 35.54 -75.77
CA GLU A 581 5.43 35.78 -75.74
C GLU A 581 4.65 34.73 -74.92
N TRP A 582 5.14 33.49 -74.82
CA TRP A 582 4.50 32.40 -74.07
C TRP A 582 4.96 32.26 -72.60
N ASP A 583 5.63 33.24 -71.99
CA ASP A 583 5.92 33.21 -70.54
C ASP A 583 4.64 33.23 -69.69
N ASP A 584 3.64 34.01 -70.11
CA ASP A 584 2.22 33.83 -69.79
C ASP A 584 1.46 33.56 -71.11
N PHE A 585 0.12 33.49 -71.10
CA PHE A 585 -0.63 33.35 -72.35
C PHE A 585 -0.56 34.67 -73.15
N SER A 586 0.29 34.70 -74.17
CA SER A 586 0.65 35.89 -74.97
C SER A 586 -0.55 36.80 -75.28
N PRO A 587 -0.45 38.11 -75.02
CA PRO A 587 -1.52 39.04 -75.38
C PRO A 587 -1.67 39.16 -76.91
N VAL A 588 -0.59 38.99 -77.69
CA VAL A 588 -0.65 38.97 -79.16
C VAL A 588 -1.31 37.69 -79.65
N ALA A 589 -0.96 36.53 -79.09
CA ALA A 589 -1.60 35.26 -79.44
C ALA A 589 -3.07 35.23 -78.99
N ALA A 590 -3.40 35.80 -77.83
CA ALA A 590 -4.77 36.00 -77.37
C ALA A 590 -5.53 36.97 -78.26
N HIS A 591 -4.90 38.05 -78.76
CA HIS A 591 -5.52 38.98 -79.70
C HIS A 591 -5.75 38.34 -81.07
N LEU A 592 -4.83 37.49 -81.54
CA LEU A 592 -4.96 36.76 -82.80
C LEU A 592 -5.95 35.60 -82.72
N ILE A 593 -5.94 34.81 -81.63
CA ILE A 593 -7.00 33.84 -81.32
C ILE A 593 -8.32 34.59 -81.22
N LYS A 594 -8.39 35.71 -80.49
CA LYS A 594 -9.61 36.53 -80.37
C LYS A 594 -10.03 37.15 -81.71
N HIS A 595 -9.13 37.47 -82.62
CA HIS A 595 -9.49 37.98 -83.95
C HIS A 595 -10.03 36.87 -84.84
N ILE A 596 -9.37 35.70 -84.89
CA ILE A 596 -9.89 34.53 -85.62
C ILE A 596 -11.20 34.07 -84.99
N GLN A 597 -11.29 34.00 -83.66
CA GLN A 597 -12.50 33.73 -82.89
C GLN A 597 -13.57 34.80 -83.18
N THR A 598 -13.27 36.10 -83.25
CA THR A 598 -14.27 37.13 -83.60
C THR A 598 -14.71 37.04 -85.07
N VAL A 599 -13.83 36.64 -85.99
CA VAL A 599 -14.17 36.44 -87.41
C VAL A 599 -14.95 35.15 -87.64
N GLN A 600 -14.59 34.08 -86.93
CA GLN A 600 -15.34 32.83 -86.92
C GLN A 600 -16.66 33.02 -86.19
N ASP A 601 -16.69 33.61 -85.00
CA ASP A 601 -17.91 34.04 -84.30
C ASP A 601 -18.73 35.01 -85.14
N THR A 602 -18.17 35.87 -86.00
CA THR A 602 -19.00 36.67 -86.91
C THR A 602 -19.60 35.78 -88.02
N LYS A 603 -18.83 34.84 -88.59
CA LYS A 603 -19.36 33.80 -89.49
C LYS A 603 -20.41 32.91 -88.81
N THR A 604 -20.22 32.55 -87.54
CA THR A 604 -21.07 31.68 -86.72
C THR A 604 -22.27 32.43 -86.14
N TYR A 605 -22.16 33.74 -85.91
CA TYR A 605 -23.24 34.66 -85.54
C TYR A 605 -24.18 34.84 -86.73
N PHE A 606 -23.66 34.99 -87.96
CA PHE A 606 -24.51 35.03 -89.15
C PHE A 606 -25.00 33.65 -89.63
N ALA A 607 -24.23 32.58 -89.42
CA ALA A 607 -24.71 31.20 -89.59
C ALA A 607 -25.66 30.74 -88.46
N GLY A 608 -25.63 31.41 -87.30
CA GLY A 608 -26.43 31.13 -86.09
C GLY A 608 -27.70 31.97 -85.99
N ILE A 609 -27.69 33.21 -86.49
CA ILE A 609 -28.89 33.99 -86.82
C ILE A 609 -29.74 33.24 -87.86
N LEU A 610 -29.12 32.40 -88.69
CA LEU A 610 -29.84 31.49 -89.57
C LEU A 610 -30.06 30.08 -88.96
N SER A 611 -29.18 29.53 -88.10
CA SER A 611 -29.48 28.68 -86.91
C SER A 611 -29.37 27.12 -86.75
N SER A 612 -28.54 26.19 -87.24
CA SER A 612 -27.63 25.89 -88.37
C SER A 612 -28.02 24.42 -88.82
N ASP A 613 -27.77 23.69 -89.92
CA ASP A 613 -27.23 23.73 -91.32
C ASP A 613 -28.10 24.31 -92.48
N VAL A 614 -28.23 25.62 -92.69
CA VAL A 614 -28.07 26.58 -91.61
C VAL A 614 -29.37 26.74 -90.79
N HIS A 615 -30.25 25.75 -90.54
CA HIS A 615 -31.44 25.93 -89.64
C HIS A 615 -31.84 24.74 -88.72
N THR A 616 -32.00 24.94 -87.38
CA THR A 616 -33.00 24.25 -86.51
C THR A 616 -33.20 24.89 -85.11
N PHE A 617 -34.36 25.50 -84.83
CA PHE A 617 -34.86 25.82 -83.47
C PHE A 617 -36.41 25.81 -83.44
N ASP A 618 -37.06 25.19 -82.42
CA ASP A 618 -38.54 25.02 -82.38
C ASP A 618 -39.25 25.91 -81.35
N PHE A 619 -40.08 26.82 -81.84
CA PHE A 619 -40.93 27.70 -81.03
C PHE A 619 -42.14 27.00 -80.39
N LYS A 620 -42.60 25.84 -80.90
CA LYS A 620 -43.78 25.14 -80.33
C LYS A 620 -43.50 24.57 -78.93
N SER A 621 -42.31 24.00 -78.71
CA SER A 621 -41.92 23.46 -77.41
C SER A 621 -41.99 24.50 -76.28
N LEU A 622 -41.68 25.77 -76.57
CA LEU A 622 -41.68 26.85 -75.58
C LEU A 622 -43.10 27.25 -75.14
N VAL A 623 -44.03 27.38 -76.10
CA VAL A 623 -45.42 27.78 -75.81
C VAL A 623 -46.14 26.70 -75.00
N TYR A 624 -45.92 25.42 -75.33
CA TYR A 624 -46.50 24.30 -74.59
C TYR A 624 -46.12 24.31 -73.10
N ARG A 625 -44.84 24.59 -72.78
CA ARG A 625 -44.35 24.67 -71.39
C ARG A 625 -44.97 25.81 -70.58
N ILE A 626 -45.29 26.95 -71.21
CA ILE A 626 -45.98 28.06 -70.54
C ILE A 626 -47.39 27.63 -70.11
N ASP A 627 -48.10 26.93 -70.99
CA ASP A 627 -49.49 26.54 -70.76
C ASP A 627 -49.59 25.45 -69.69
N THR A 628 -48.71 24.44 -69.70
CA THR A 628 -48.62 23.44 -68.62
C THR A 628 -48.36 24.07 -67.25
N LEU A 629 -47.47 25.07 -67.17
CA LEU A 629 -47.23 25.80 -65.91
C LEU A 629 -48.47 26.54 -65.41
N GLN A 630 -49.28 27.13 -66.29
CA GLN A 630 -50.50 27.85 -65.90
C GLN A 630 -51.61 26.94 -65.38
N GLU A 631 -51.69 25.69 -65.83
CA GLU A 631 -52.65 24.72 -65.29
C GLU A 631 -52.22 24.20 -63.92
N GLU A 632 -50.95 23.80 -63.76
CA GLU A 632 -50.39 23.33 -62.49
C GLU A 632 -50.51 24.38 -61.36
N PHE A 633 -50.24 25.66 -61.63
CA PHE A 633 -50.42 26.73 -60.63
C PHE A 633 -51.88 26.86 -60.14
N ARG A 634 -52.88 26.59 -60.98
CA ARG A 634 -54.30 26.60 -60.55
C ARG A 634 -54.62 25.38 -59.70
N SER A 635 -54.17 24.19 -60.09
CA SER A 635 -54.32 22.97 -59.28
C SER A 635 -53.67 23.12 -57.90
N LEU A 636 -52.48 23.74 -57.82
CA LEU A 636 -51.83 24.09 -56.56
C LEU A 636 -52.68 25.08 -55.73
N THR A 637 -53.27 26.10 -56.38
CA THR A 637 -54.14 27.10 -55.73
C THR A 637 -55.36 26.47 -55.08
N ASP A 638 -55.99 25.50 -55.73
CA ASP A 638 -57.19 24.85 -55.20
C ASP A 638 -56.85 23.81 -54.11
N GLN A 639 -55.75 23.07 -54.26
CA GLN A 639 -55.24 22.20 -53.18
C GLN A 639 -54.82 22.98 -51.92
N LEU A 640 -54.35 24.22 -52.05
CA LEU A 640 -54.08 25.08 -50.88
C LEU A 640 -55.35 25.51 -50.14
N LYS A 641 -56.49 25.68 -50.83
CA LYS A 641 -57.79 25.96 -50.19
C LYS A 641 -58.36 24.73 -49.50
N ASP A 642 -58.14 23.53 -50.06
CA ASP A 642 -58.47 22.27 -49.39
C ASP A 642 -57.61 22.09 -48.12
N LEU A 643 -56.31 22.42 -48.19
CA LEU A 643 -55.40 22.40 -47.04
C LEU A 643 -55.78 23.45 -45.98
N GLU A 644 -56.12 24.67 -46.38
CA GLU A 644 -56.66 25.72 -45.51
C GLU A 644 -57.94 25.25 -44.81
N ARG A 645 -58.85 24.61 -45.53
CA ARG A 645 -60.09 24.07 -44.95
C ARG A 645 -59.85 22.94 -43.95
N LEU A 646 -58.81 22.13 -44.12
CA LEU A 646 -58.49 20.97 -43.28
C LEU A 646 -57.55 21.30 -42.10
N CYS A 647 -56.69 22.31 -42.24
CA CYS A 647 -55.63 22.65 -41.26
C CYS A 647 -55.70 24.10 -40.77
N ALA A 648 -56.55 24.95 -41.34
CA ALA A 648 -56.68 26.38 -41.01
C ALA A 648 -55.34 27.16 -41.05
N THR A 649 -54.52 26.85 -42.05
CA THR A 649 -53.36 27.65 -42.49
C THR A 649 -53.81 29.03 -43.01
N GLY A 650 -52.88 29.98 -43.16
CA GLY A 650 -53.21 31.34 -43.60
C GLY A 650 -53.69 31.44 -45.07
N ASP A 651 -54.62 32.38 -45.31
CA ASP A 651 -55.22 32.77 -46.61
C ASP A 651 -54.21 33.50 -47.54
N HIS A 652 -53.04 32.88 -47.77
CA HIS A 652 -51.90 33.48 -48.46
C HIS A 652 -51.41 32.59 -49.62
N VAL A 653 -51.58 33.12 -50.84
CA VAL A 653 -51.64 32.34 -52.08
C VAL A 653 -50.38 32.58 -52.94
N ASP A 654 -49.22 32.20 -52.37
CA ASP A 654 -47.89 32.24 -53.01
C ASP A 654 -47.05 30.97 -52.71
N LEU A 655 -45.90 30.81 -53.39
CA LEU A 655 -45.07 29.60 -53.28
C LEU A 655 -44.38 29.46 -51.91
N TYR A 656 -44.02 30.56 -51.26
CA TYR A 656 -43.37 30.54 -49.95
C TYR A 656 -44.38 30.17 -48.86
N HIS A 657 -45.58 30.76 -48.91
CA HIS A 657 -46.69 30.41 -48.06
C HIS A 657 -47.21 29.00 -48.32
N ALA A 658 -47.06 28.44 -49.53
CA ALA A 658 -47.34 27.03 -49.80
C ALA A 658 -46.38 26.10 -49.03
N ASP A 659 -45.07 26.33 -49.11
CA ASP A 659 -44.06 25.54 -48.38
C ASP A 659 -44.20 25.71 -46.85
N THR A 660 -44.52 26.93 -46.41
CA THR A 660 -44.76 27.23 -44.98
C THR A 660 -46.07 26.59 -44.48
N SER A 661 -47.11 26.54 -45.32
CA SER A 661 -48.38 25.87 -45.02
C SER A 661 -48.25 24.35 -45.01
N LEU A 662 -47.36 23.78 -45.84
CA LEU A 662 -47.00 22.36 -45.76
C LEU A 662 -46.33 22.02 -44.41
N ILE A 663 -45.41 22.85 -43.93
CA ILE A 663 -44.81 22.66 -42.59
C ILE A 663 -45.88 22.83 -41.50
N ALA A 664 -46.72 23.85 -41.60
CA ALA A 664 -47.78 24.11 -40.62
C ALA A 664 -48.84 22.99 -40.58
N ALA A 665 -49.22 22.44 -41.74
CA ALA A 665 -50.11 21.29 -41.86
C ALA A 665 -49.45 19.99 -41.36
N ARG A 666 -48.12 19.83 -41.50
CA ARG A 666 -47.36 18.71 -40.91
C ARG A 666 -47.31 18.79 -39.39
N ILE A 667 -47.06 19.98 -38.82
CA ILE A 667 -47.17 20.23 -37.37
C ILE A 667 -48.59 19.86 -36.88
N ILE A 668 -49.62 20.15 -37.68
CA ILE A 668 -51.02 19.80 -37.37
C ILE A 668 -51.33 18.30 -37.55
N ALA A 669 -50.73 17.62 -38.53
CA ALA A 669 -50.85 16.17 -38.71
C ALA A 669 -50.15 15.37 -37.59
N GLU A 670 -49.09 15.94 -37.01
CA GLU A 670 -48.39 15.42 -35.82
C GLU A 670 -49.09 15.79 -34.49
N SER A 671 -50.15 16.60 -34.53
CA SER A 671 -50.85 17.04 -33.33
C SER A 671 -51.56 15.89 -32.61
N LYS A 672 -51.57 15.96 -31.27
CA LYS A 672 -52.40 15.10 -30.42
C LYS A 672 -53.57 15.93 -29.88
N PRO A 673 -54.83 15.44 -29.91
CA PRO A 673 -55.97 16.27 -29.55
C PRO A 673 -55.89 16.80 -28.12
N ILE A 674 -55.83 18.11 -27.93
CA ILE A 674 -55.56 18.80 -26.66
C ILE A 674 -56.40 20.09 -26.55
N GLU A 675 -56.70 20.50 -25.31
CA GLU A 675 -57.58 21.63 -24.99
C GLU A 675 -57.16 22.96 -25.64
N SER A 676 -58.12 23.71 -26.19
CA SER A 676 -57.89 25.01 -26.83
C SER A 676 -57.41 26.08 -25.85
N GLU A 677 -57.71 25.95 -24.55
CA GLU A 677 -57.16 26.80 -23.49
C GLU A 677 -55.64 26.64 -23.35
N VAL A 678 -55.14 25.39 -23.39
CA VAL A 678 -53.71 25.08 -23.38
C VAL A 678 -53.05 25.62 -24.65
N LEU A 679 -53.72 25.45 -25.80
CA LEU A 679 -53.29 25.99 -27.09
C LEU A 679 -53.46 27.52 -27.21
N ARG A 680 -54.00 28.22 -26.19
CA ARG A 680 -54.08 29.70 -26.13
C ARG A 680 -53.29 30.32 -24.97
N ASN A 681 -52.89 29.54 -23.96
CA ASN A 681 -52.04 29.97 -22.83
C ASN A 681 -50.66 30.52 -23.27
N SER A 682 -50.46 31.84 -23.22
CA SER A 682 -49.28 32.54 -23.77
C SER A 682 -47.92 32.15 -23.17
N ALA A 683 -47.87 31.37 -22.07
CA ALA A 683 -46.64 30.80 -21.54
C ALA A 683 -45.86 29.98 -22.59
N TRP A 684 -46.57 29.28 -23.48
CA TRP A 684 -46.00 28.46 -24.57
C TRP A 684 -45.52 29.24 -25.80
N ASN A 685 -45.45 30.59 -25.75
CA ASN A 685 -44.91 31.39 -26.87
C ASN A 685 -43.37 31.24 -27.03
N LYS A 686 -42.73 30.55 -26.09
CA LYS A 686 -41.31 30.14 -26.04
C LYS A 686 -41.20 28.90 -25.13
N ASN A 687 -40.02 28.31 -25.02
CA ASN A 687 -39.72 27.29 -24.01
C ASN A 687 -40.12 27.78 -22.60
N ASN A 688 -40.75 26.88 -21.82
CA ASN A 688 -41.40 27.22 -20.57
C ASN A 688 -40.80 26.43 -19.41
N THR A 689 -39.99 27.10 -18.59
CA THR A 689 -39.22 26.52 -17.51
C THR A 689 -40.07 25.89 -16.41
N GLU A 690 -41.28 26.42 -16.12
CA GLU A 690 -42.19 25.78 -15.15
C GLU A 690 -42.75 24.46 -15.69
N ALA A 691 -42.96 24.37 -17.01
CA ALA A 691 -43.43 23.13 -17.64
C ALA A 691 -42.32 22.07 -17.71
N GLU A 692 -41.08 22.49 -17.99
CA GLU A 692 -39.88 21.65 -17.90
C GLU A 692 -39.68 21.12 -16.46
N HIS A 693 -39.78 21.98 -15.44
CA HIS A 693 -39.71 21.61 -14.03
C HIS A 693 -40.82 20.65 -13.60
N LEU A 694 -42.06 20.84 -14.08
CA LEU A 694 -43.18 19.94 -13.82
C LEU A 694 -42.97 18.55 -14.43
N ILE A 695 -42.44 18.47 -15.65
CA ILE A 695 -42.04 17.20 -16.28
C ILE A 695 -40.96 16.52 -15.44
N GLU A 696 -39.90 17.23 -15.05
CA GLU A 696 -38.79 16.65 -14.28
C GLU A 696 -39.24 16.18 -12.88
N SER A 697 -40.15 16.93 -12.23
CA SER A 697 -40.74 16.55 -10.94
C SER A 697 -41.55 15.24 -11.05
N VAL A 698 -42.41 15.09 -12.07
CA VAL A 698 -43.17 13.85 -12.31
C VAL A 698 -42.24 12.71 -12.72
N LYS A 699 -41.21 12.98 -13.52
CA LYS A 699 -40.19 12.01 -13.96
C LYS A 699 -39.40 11.44 -12.78
N HIS A 700 -38.93 12.29 -11.87
CA HIS A 700 -38.26 11.88 -10.64
C HIS A 700 -39.20 11.10 -9.71
N LEU A 701 -40.44 11.60 -9.53
CA LEU A 701 -41.47 10.94 -8.72
C LEU A 701 -41.79 9.52 -9.23
N GLN A 702 -41.99 9.33 -10.55
CA GLN A 702 -42.29 8.02 -11.11
C GLN A 702 -41.14 7.01 -10.96
N VAL A 703 -39.88 7.46 -11.09
CA VAL A 703 -38.70 6.59 -10.90
C VAL A 703 -38.60 6.12 -9.45
N GLU A 704 -38.65 7.05 -8.49
CA GLU A 704 -38.53 6.71 -7.07
C GLU A 704 -39.74 5.89 -6.56
N LEU A 705 -40.97 6.22 -6.97
CA LEU A 705 -42.15 5.42 -6.64
C LEU A 705 -42.03 3.97 -7.18
N LYS A 706 -41.48 3.79 -8.39
CA LYS A 706 -41.32 2.46 -8.99
C LYS A 706 -40.28 1.60 -8.26
N ASP A 707 -39.21 2.20 -7.74
CA ASP A 707 -38.23 1.51 -6.91
C ASP A 707 -38.79 1.18 -5.52
N LEU A 708 -39.29 2.19 -4.79
CA LEU A 708 -39.79 2.01 -3.42
C LEU A 708 -40.98 1.04 -3.36
N SER A 709 -41.92 1.10 -4.31
CA SER A 709 -43.10 0.19 -4.33
C SER A 709 -42.76 -1.27 -4.63
N SER A 710 -41.51 -1.60 -4.99
CA SER A 710 -41.06 -2.99 -5.11
C SER A 710 -40.82 -3.67 -3.75
N PHE A 711 -40.62 -2.91 -2.67
CA PHE A 711 -40.35 -3.43 -1.32
C PHE A 711 -41.12 -2.75 -0.17
N MET A 712 -41.77 -1.61 -0.42
CA MET A 712 -42.70 -0.95 0.50
C MET A 712 -44.15 -1.37 0.23
N SER A 713 -44.97 -1.41 1.27
CA SER A 713 -46.41 -1.70 1.16
C SER A 713 -47.19 -0.46 0.71
N GLN A 714 -48.38 -0.64 0.13
CA GLN A 714 -49.22 0.50 -0.26
C GLN A 714 -49.65 1.38 0.95
N GLN A 715 -49.61 0.83 2.17
CA GLN A 715 -49.87 1.60 3.39
C GLN A 715 -48.72 2.57 3.72
N ALA A 716 -47.54 2.42 3.11
CA ALA A 716 -46.39 3.29 3.32
C ALA A 716 -46.52 4.66 2.62
N PHE A 717 -47.46 4.84 1.70
CA PHE A 717 -47.60 6.06 0.89
C PHE A 717 -48.65 7.01 1.47
N THR A 718 -48.63 7.22 2.79
CA THR A 718 -49.52 8.12 3.56
C THR A 718 -48.75 9.27 4.23
N PRO A 719 -49.36 10.44 4.46
CA PRO A 719 -48.69 11.57 5.14
C PRO A 719 -48.27 11.29 6.59
N GLU A 720 -48.85 10.26 7.23
CA GLU A 720 -48.52 9.82 8.58
C GLU A 720 -47.06 9.37 8.72
N ILE A 721 -46.41 9.02 7.60
CA ILE A 721 -45.00 8.66 7.57
C ILE A 721 -44.04 9.85 7.70
N HIS A 722 -44.47 11.10 7.46
CA HIS A 722 -43.69 12.28 7.84
C HIS A 722 -43.48 12.32 9.35
N GLU A 723 -44.57 12.16 10.13
CA GLU A 723 -44.49 12.14 11.60
C GLU A 723 -43.69 10.93 12.10
N LEU A 724 -43.91 9.74 11.53
CA LEU A 724 -43.14 8.54 11.90
C LEU A 724 -41.65 8.67 11.55
N HIS A 725 -41.28 9.31 10.43
CA HIS A 725 -39.89 9.56 10.05
C HIS A 725 -39.21 10.55 11.01
N VAL A 726 -39.89 11.66 11.37
CA VAL A 726 -39.40 12.63 12.36
C VAL A 726 -39.23 11.95 13.73
N GLN A 727 -40.26 11.28 14.25
CA GLN A 727 -40.18 10.60 15.55
C GLN A 727 -39.12 9.48 15.55
N LEU A 728 -39.00 8.70 14.48
CA LEU A 728 -37.99 7.64 14.40
C LEU A 728 -36.57 8.21 14.31
N SER A 729 -36.35 9.28 13.53
CA SER A 729 -35.03 9.90 13.38
C SER A 729 -34.57 10.54 14.69
N GLU A 730 -35.39 11.40 15.32
CA GLU A 730 -35.11 11.98 16.64
C GLU A 730 -34.75 10.93 17.69
N LYS A 731 -35.60 9.90 17.85
CA LYS A 731 -35.41 8.85 18.86
C LYS A 731 -34.23 7.91 18.52
N SER A 732 -33.84 7.80 17.25
CA SER A 732 -32.67 7.01 16.83
C SER A 732 -31.33 7.62 17.24
N LEU A 733 -31.27 8.95 17.41
CA LEU A 733 -30.06 9.68 17.81
C LEU A 733 -29.80 9.60 19.32
N GLY A 734 -30.78 9.19 20.12
CA GLY A 734 -30.68 9.09 21.57
C GLY A 734 -29.72 7.98 22.05
N PHE A 735 -28.78 8.34 22.92
CA PHE A 735 -27.76 7.42 23.48
C PHE A 735 -28.36 6.15 24.11
N PHE A 736 -29.51 6.28 24.77
CA PHE A 736 -30.23 5.17 25.44
C PHE A 736 -31.35 4.55 24.58
N ARG A 737 -31.38 4.74 23.25
CA ARG A 737 -32.47 4.28 22.36
C ARG A 737 -32.89 2.81 22.56
N TYR A 738 -31.94 1.92 22.83
CA TYR A 738 -32.21 0.49 23.06
C TYR A 738 -33.01 0.19 24.34
N PHE A 739 -33.12 1.14 25.26
CA PHE A 739 -33.93 1.04 26.49
C PHE A 739 -35.26 1.81 26.40
N SER A 740 -35.52 2.52 25.29
CA SER A 740 -36.80 3.21 25.07
C SER A 740 -37.84 2.24 24.49
N PRO A 741 -38.96 1.95 25.20
CA PRO A 741 -40.04 1.13 24.65
C PRO A 741 -40.68 1.79 23.42
N GLU A 742 -40.70 3.12 23.42
CA GLU A 742 -41.24 3.97 22.36
C GLU A 742 -40.39 3.87 21.07
N PHE A 743 -39.06 3.87 21.17
CA PHE A 743 -38.16 3.63 20.02
C PHE A 743 -38.37 2.24 19.43
N TRP A 744 -38.50 1.20 20.25
CA TRP A 744 -38.76 -0.15 19.74
C TRP A 744 -40.16 -0.30 19.14
N ARG A 745 -41.18 0.39 19.68
CA ARG A 745 -42.51 0.50 19.09
C ARG A 745 -42.45 1.18 17.72
N LEU A 746 -41.84 2.38 17.64
CA LEU A 746 -41.68 3.13 16.38
C LEU A 746 -40.92 2.30 15.34
N LYS A 747 -39.80 1.67 15.73
CA LYS A 747 -39.03 0.78 14.84
C LYS A 747 -39.81 -0.46 14.40
N LYS A 748 -40.74 -0.98 15.22
CA LYS A 748 -41.64 -2.08 14.83
C LYS A 748 -42.64 -1.61 13.78
N SER A 749 -43.35 -0.51 14.04
CA SER A 749 -44.31 0.06 13.08
C SER A 749 -43.66 0.52 11.78
N ALA A 750 -42.46 1.11 11.86
CA ALA A 750 -41.62 1.38 10.70
C ALA A 750 -41.34 0.13 9.86
N ARG A 751 -41.17 -1.05 10.48
CA ARG A 751 -40.95 -2.32 9.76
C ARG A 751 -42.23 -2.92 9.18
N GLU A 752 -43.40 -2.60 9.74
CA GLU A 752 -44.71 -3.08 9.26
C GLU A 752 -45.10 -2.48 7.89
N PHE A 753 -44.38 -1.45 7.43
CA PHE A 753 -44.52 -0.86 6.10
C PHE A 753 -43.69 -1.55 4.99
N TYR A 754 -42.82 -2.51 5.30
CA TYR A 754 -42.05 -3.25 4.29
C TYR A 754 -42.77 -4.55 3.92
N THR A 755 -42.81 -4.89 2.62
CA THR A 755 -43.42 -6.14 2.13
C THR A 755 -42.47 -7.33 2.22
N ASP A 756 -41.16 -7.09 2.12
CA ASP A 756 -40.14 -8.12 2.32
C ASP A 756 -39.81 -8.35 3.81
N ASN A 757 -39.32 -9.55 4.12
CA ASN A 757 -39.04 -9.95 5.50
C ASN A 757 -37.58 -9.70 5.92
N THR A 758 -36.82 -8.87 5.19
CA THR A 758 -35.39 -8.63 5.47
C THR A 758 -35.19 -7.81 6.76
N LYS A 759 -33.98 -7.85 7.30
CA LYS A 759 -33.60 -7.14 8.52
C LYS A 759 -32.79 -5.87 8.19
N ARG A 760 -33.46 -4.87 7.60
CA ARG A 760 -32.87 -3.54 7.38
C ARG A 760 -32.35 -2.93 8.69
N SER A 761 -31.26 -2.16 8.61
CA SER A 761 -30.75 -1.37 9.73
C SER A 761 -31.61 -0.12 9.95
N VAL A 762 -31.45 0.56 11.08
CA VAL A 762 -32.21 1.81 11.34
C VAL A 762 -31.75 2.93 10.41
N SER A 763 -30.47 3.00 10.03
CA SER A 763 -29.98 3.97 9.05
C SER A 763 -30.47 3.70 7.64
N VAL A 764 -30.55 2.43 7.22
CA VAL A 764 -31.15 2.06 5.92
C VAL A 764 -32.63 2.39 5.91
N MET A 765 -33.39 2.02 6.96
CA MET A 765 -34.80 2.38 7.05
C MET A 765 -35.01 3.89 7.04
N LEU A 766 -34.19 4.69 7.72
CA LEU A 766 -34.29 6.15 7.64
C LEU A 766 -33.93 6.70 6.25
N GLY A 767 -33.00 6.09 5.52
CA GLY A 767 -32.74 6.43 4.12
C GLY A 767 -33.94 6.12 3.21
N ASP A 768 -34.51 4.93 3.33
CA ASP A 768 -35.71 4.49 2.60
C ASP A 768 -36.91 5.38 2.94
N PHE A 769 -37.10 5.74 4.23
CA PHE A 769 -38.14 6.68 4.67
C PHE A 769 -37.88 8.12 4.20
N ASN A 770 -36.63 8.58 4.09
CA ASN A 770 -36.32 9.91 3.56
C ASN A 770 -36.59 10.01 2.05
N ARG A 771 -36.32 8.94 1.28
CA ARG A 771 -36.76 8.83 -0.13
C ARG A 771 -38.28 8.81 -0.27
N LEU A 772 -38.97 8.12 0.65
CA LEU A 772 -40.43 8.04 0.71
C LEU A 772 -41.07 9.39 1.10
N VAL A 773 -40.45 10.13 2.02
CA VAL A 773 -40.80 11.53 2.36
C VAL A 773 -40.63 12.42 1.13
N LEU A 774 -39.50 12.34 0.43
CA LEU A 774 -39.28 13.07 -0.82
C LEU A 774 -40.31 12.70 -1.91
N CYS A 775 -40.72 11.44 -2.01
CA CYS A 775 -41.81 11.02 -2.90
C CYS A 775 -43.15 11.64 -2.50
N LEU A 776 -43.46 11.70 -1.21
CA LEU A 776 -44.68 12.33 -0.70
C LEU A 776 -44.66 13.86 -0.90
N ASP A 777 -43.52 14.52 -0.70
CA ASP A 777 -43.35 15.96 -0.92
C ASP A 777 -43.41 16.33 -2.42
N LEU A 778 -42.77 15.54 -3.30
CA LEU A 778 -42.88 15.71 -4.75
C LEU A 778 -44.31 15.41 -5.25
N ARG A 779 -44.97 14.40 -4.69
CA ARG A 779 -46.39 14.10 -4.97
C ARG A 779 -47.30 15.25 -4.53
N ASP A 780 -46.99 15.90 -3.42
CA ASP A 780 -47.72 17.05 -2.89
C ASP A 780 -47.43 18.34 -3.68
N ASP A 781 -46.20 18.60 -4.16
CA ASP A 781 -45.94 19.71 -5.11
C ASP A 781 -46.64 19.47 -6.46
N VAL A 782 -46.56 18.26 -7.01
CA VAL A 782 -47.31 17.85 -8.22
C VAL A 782 -48.82 18.04 -8.01
N ALA A 783 -49.37 17.67 -6.85
CA ALA A 783 -50.80 17.84 -6.54
C ALA A 783 -51.19 19.31 -6.27
N LYS A 784 -50.34 20.11 -5.63
CA LYS A 784 -50.54 21.57 -5.44
C LYS A 784 -50.53 22.29 -6.79
N ARG A 785 -49.61 21.90 -7.67
CA ARG A 785 -49.49 22.39 -9.04
C ARG A 785 -50.38 21.66 -10.05
N GLU A 786 -51.30 20.80 -9.63
CA GLU A 786 -52.19 20.03 -10.55
C GLU A 786 -52.96 20.98 -11.49
N ASN A 787 -53.42 22.13 -10.96
CA ASN A 787 -54.08 23.18 -11.74
C ASN A 787 -53.13 23.88 -12.75
N GLU A 788 -51.84 23.92 -12.47
CA GLU A 788 -50.81 24.53 -13.32
C GLU A 788 -50.35 23.55 -14.40
N GLY A 789 -50.09 22.30 -14.03
CA GLY A 789 -49.82 21.19 -14.96
C GLY A 789 -50.99 20.96 -15.93
N TYR A 790 -52.23 20.93 -15.45
CA TYR A 790 -53.41 20.85 -16.31
C TYR A 790 -53.57 22.08 -17.21
N ARG A 791 -53.27 23.29 -16.72
CA ARG A 791 -53.27 24.53 -17.53
C ARG A 791 -52.13 24.57 -18.58
N LEU A 792 -51.11 23.71 -18.45
CA LEU A 792 -49.96 23.62 -19.35
C LEU A 792 -50.04 22.43 -20.32
N PHE A 793 -50.66 21.32 -19.93
CA PHE A 793 -50.69 20.07 -20.73
C PHE A 793 -52.09 19.44 -20.88
N GLY A 794 -53.13 20.03 -20.28
CA GLY A 794 -54.52 19.60 -20.45
C GLY A 794 -54.75 18.14 -20.05
N ARG A 795 -55.54 17.42 -20.85
CA ARG A 795 -55.87 15.98 -20.66
C ARG A 795 -54.68 15.01 -20.57
N TYR A 796 -53.47 15.47 -20.94
CA TYR A 796 -52.24 14.68 -20.83
C TYR A 796 -51.61 14.79 -19.44
N TRP A 797 -51.91 15.86 -18.70
CA TRP A 797 -51.64 15.93 -17.28
C TRP A 797 -52.60 15.01 -16.52
N LYS A 798 -52.02 14.07 -15.76
CA LYS A 798 -52.71 13.11 -14.90
C LYS A 798 -51.99 13.04 -13.54
N GLY A 799 -51.50 14.19 -13.08
CA GLY A 799 -50.56 14.32 -11.97
C GLY A 799 -49.38 13.36 -12.10
N GLU A 800 -49.15 12.58 -11.04
CA GLU A 800 -48.12 11.53 -10.96
C GLU A 800 -48.17 10.47 -12.08
N LYS A 801 -49.29 10.32 -12.80
CA LYS A 801 -49.53 9.28 -13.83
C LYS A 801 -49.47 9.80 -15.26
N SER A 802 -48.97 11.02 -15.46
CA SER A 802 -48.74 11.58 -16.79
C SER A 802 -47.66 10.78 -17.53
N HIS A 803 -47.85 10.50 -18.82
CA HIS A 803 -46.78 9.84 -19.61
C HIS A 803 -45.71 10.88 -19.94
N ILE A 804 -44.49 10.68 -19.44
CA ILE A 804 -43.36 11.61 -19.59
C ILE A 804 -43.11 11.91 -21.08
N ASP A 805 -43.08 10.87 -21.91
CA ASP A 805 -42.84 10.99 -23.36
C ASP A 805 -43.94 11.81 -24.08
N ASP A 806 -45.19 11.76 -23.60
CA ASP A 806 -46.27 12.61 -24.11
C ASP A 806 -46.09 14.07 -23.68
N LEU A 807 -45.65 14.33 -22.45
CA LEU A 807 -45.41 15.69 -21.96
C LEU A 807 -44.18 16.34 -22.61
N GLU A 808 -43.07 15.61 -22.77
CA GLU A 808 -41.85 16.09 -23.44
C GLU A 808 -42.12 16.38 -24.93
N PHE A 809 -42.88 15.52 -25.59
CA PHE A 809 -43.38 15.77 -26.95
C PHE A 809 -44.25 17.04 -26.99
N LEU A 810 -45.26 17.16 -26.11
CA LEU A 810 -46.18 18.31 -26.10
C LEU A 810 -45.47 19.62 -25.74
N ALA A 811 -44.53 19.63 -24.79
CA ALA A 811 -43.76 20.82 -24.45
C ALA A 811 -43.00 21.37 -25.67
N THR A 812 -42.43 20.48 -26.48
CA THR A 812 -41.72 20.85 -27.72
C THR A 812 -42.70 21.26 -28.82
N TRP A 813 -43.73 20.43 -29.07
CA TRP A 813 -44.68 20.58 -30.16
C TRP A 813 -45.59 21.81 -30.00
N ILE A 814 -46.10 22.10 -28.79
CA ILE A 814 -46.94 23.28 -28.55
C ILE A 814 -46.14 24.56 -28.79
N VAL A 815 -44.84 24.62 -28.45
CA VAL A 815 -43.98 25.77 -28.73
C VAL A 815 -43.80 25.97 -30.25
N SER A 816 -43.57 24.91 -31.01
CA SER A 816 -43.50 24.98 -32.48
C SER A 816 -44.82 25.43 -33.11
N PHE A 817 -45.95 24.80 -32.73
CA PHE A 817 -47.30 25.19 -33.14
C PHE A 817 -47.58 26.67 -32.81
N ARG A 818 -47.16 27.14 -31.64
CA ARG A 818 -47.31 28.54 -31.22
C ARG A 818 -46.48 29.51 -32.02
N GLN A 819 -45.24 29.19 -32.36
CA GLN A 819 -44.42 30.07 -33.19
C GLN A 819 -45.09 30.31 -34.55
N TYR A 820 -45.62 29.26 -35.19
CA TYR A 820 -46.36 29.37 -36.46
C TYR A 820 -47.71 30.09 -36.30
N LEU A 821 -48.40 29.94 -35.17
CA LEU A 821 -49.63 30.69 -34.82
C LEU A 821 -49.37 32.19 -34.56
N ILE A 822 -48.22 32.54 -33.98
CA ILE A 822 -47.80 33.93 -33.69
C ILE A 822 -47.30 34.62 -34.96
N GLN A 823 -46.60 33.88 -35.82
CA GLN A 823 -46.13 34.34 -37.14
C GLN A 823 -47.27 34.48 -38.17
N GLY A 824 -48.47 33.97 -37.87
CA GLY A 824 -49.66 34.09 -38.71
C GLY A 824 -49.80 33.00 -39.79
N HIS A 825 -48.88 32.03 -39.83
CA HIS A 825 -48.92 30.90 -40.77
C HIS A 825 -50.03 29.90 -40.42
N LEU A 826 -50.41 29.83 -39.15
CA LEU A 826 -51.65 29.20 -38.68
C LEU A 826 -52.64 30.27 -38.22
N THR A 827 -53.92 30.10 -38.58
CA THR A 827 -55.00 30.98 -38.10
C THR A 827 -55.51 30.51 -36.74
N LYS A 828 -56.30 31.37 -36.07
CA LYS A 828 -56.88 31.06 -34.75
C LYS A 828 -57.82 29.84 -34.74
N HIS A 829 -58.33 29.44 -35.90
CA HIS A 829 -59.21 28.27 -36.07
C HIS A 829 -58.42 26.94 -36.04
N ALA A 830 -57.10 26.96 -36.32
CA ALA A 830 -56.24 25.77 -36.16
C ALA A 830 -56.25 25.21 -34.73
N VAL A 831 -56.43 26.07 -33.73
CA VAL A 831 -56.60 25.68 -32.32
C VAL A 831 -57.88 24.86 -32.09
N GLU A 832 -58.96 25.19 -32.81
CA GLU A 832 -60.26 24.53 -32.68
C GLU A 832 -60.28 23.19 -33.45
N LEU A 833 -59.52 23.08 -34.55
CA LEU A 833 -59.26 21.83 -35.26
C LEU A 833 -58.45 20.83 -34.42
N VAL A 834 -57.35 21.26 -33.78
CA VAL A 834 -56.55 20.37 -32.93
C VAL A 834 -57.36 19.89 -31.71
N GLU A 835 -58.18 20.75 -31.11
CA GLU A 835 -59.04 20.35 -29.98
C GLU A 835 -60.12 19.33 -30.36
N SER A 836 -60.76 19.53 -31.52
CA SER A 836 -61.83 18.64 -32.02
C SER A 836 -61.32 17.33 -32.61
N GLY A 837 -60.05 17.25 -33.01
CA GLY A 837 -59.41 16.06 -33.55
C GLY A 837 -59.49 15.99 -35.08
N ILE A 838 -58.40 15.55 -35.69
CA ILE A 838 -58.13 15.78 -37.12
C ILE A 838 -58.06 14.46 -37.88
N ASP A 839 -58.62 14.42 -39.09
CA ASP A 839 -58.44 13.30 -40.01
C ASP A 839 -57.01 13.36 -40.61
N VAL A 840 -56.08 12.76 -39.88
CA VAL A 840 -54.65 12.68 -40.26
C VAL A 840 -54.46 12.01 -41.63
N ILE A 841 -55.37 11.14 -42.07
CA ILE A 841 -55.26 10.48 -43.38
C ILE A 841 -55.59 11.49 -44.49
N GLN A 842 -56.72 12.20 -44.38
CA GLN A 842 -57.08 13.26 -45.33
C GLN A 842 -56.04 14.38 -45.36
N VAL A 843 -55.54 14.83 -44.20
CA VAL A 843 -54.48 15.84 -44.13
C VAL A 843 -53.18 15.36 -44.78
N MET A 844 -52.75 14.11 -44.52
CA MET A 844 -51.53 13.58 -45.11
C MET A 844 -51.64 13.33 -46.62
N ASP A 845 -52.83 12.99 -47.14
CA ASP A 845 -53.06 12.86 -48.58
C ASP A 845 -53.17 14.22 -49.28
N ALA A 846 -53.76 15.24 -48.64
CA ALA A 846 -53.71 16.63 -49.13
C ALA A 846 -52.27 17.17 -49.15
N ILE A 847 -51.48 16.91 -48.10
CA ILE A 847 -50.04 17.22 -48.05
C ILE A 847 -49.30 16.54 -49.22
N ARG A 848 -49.55 15.25 -49.48
CA ARG A 848 -48.93 14.51 -50.60
C ARG A 848 -49.29 15.08 -51.97
N GLY A 849 -50.57 15.41 -52.19
CA GLY A 849 -51.04 16.04 -53.44
C GLY A 849 -50.37 17.38 -53.67
N LEU A 850 -50.38 18.24 -52.63
CA LEU A 850 -49.75 19.55 -52.66
C LEU A 850 -48.23 19.47 -52.87
N GLU A 851 -47.53 18.54 -52.21
CA GLU A 851 -46.09 18.30 -52.40
C GLU A 851 -45.76 17.79 -53.82
N ALA A 852 -46.60 16.94 -54.41
CA ALA A 852 -46.41 16.44 -55.77
C ALA A 852 -46.53 17.56 -56.82
N HIS A 853 -47.56 18.40 -56.72
CA HIS A 853 -47.72 19.58 -57.59
C HIS A 853 -46.63 20.62 -57.33
N ARG A 854 -46.31 20.94 -56.06
CA ARG A 854 -45.26 21.91 -55.69
C ARG A 854 -43.89 21.53 -56.25
N LYS A 855 -43.53 20.24 -56.19
CA LYS A 855 -42.27 19.70 -56.73
C LYS A 855 -42.26 19.66 -58.27
N THR A 856 -43.40 19.39 -58.89
CA THR A 856 -43.57 19.45 -60.34
C THR A 856 -43.40 20.87 -60.85
N ILE A 857 -44.04 21.85 -60.18
CA ILE A 857 -43.90 23.28 -60.45
C ILE A 857 -42.45 23.75 -60.24
N ASP A 858 -41.76 23.37 -59.16
CA ASP A 858 -40.35 23.73 -58.96
C ASP A 858 -39.44 23.20 -60.10
N THR A 859 -39.69 21.96 -60.54
CA THR A 859 -38.95 21.33 -61.65
C THR A 859 -39.24 22.03 -62.98
N LEU A 860 -40.51 22.33 -63.27
CA LEU A 860 -40.92 23.04 -64.48
C LEU A 860 -40.42 24.48 -64.48
N LEU A 861 -40.50 25.20 -63.35
CA LEU A 861 -40.00 26.56 -63.20
C LEU A 861 -38.48 26.64 -63.35
N LYS A 862 -37.70 25.75 -62.72
CA LYS A 862 -36.23 25.73 -62.92
C LYS A 862 -35.87 25.47 -64.38
N ASN A 863 -36.51 24.49 -65.01
CA ASN A 863 -36.28 24.20 -66.43
C ASN A 863 -36.74 25.36 -67.35
N PHE A 864 -37.76 26.12 -66.97
CA PHE A 864 -38.25 27.29 -67.71
C PHE A 864 -37.36 28.53 -67.51
N VAL A 865 -36.94 28.78 -66.27
CA VAL A 865 -36.05 29.88 -65.87
C VAL A 865 -34.65 29.70 -66.45
N VAL A 866 -34.12 28.48 -66.52
CA VAL A 866 -32.83 28.19 -67.20
C VAL A 866 -32.99 28.29 -68.72
N ALA A 867 -34.04 27.71 -69.32
CA ALA A 867 -34.27 27.79 -70.77
C ALA A 867 -34.56 29.21 -71.29
N ILE A 868 -34.78 30.19 -70.41
CA ILE A 868 -35.04 31.60 -70.77
C ILE A 868 -34.11 32.57 -70.00
N GLY A 869 -33.20 32.04 -69.16
CA GLY A 869 -32.24 32.81 -68.35
C GLY A 869 -32.86 33.96 -67.52
N ILE A 870 -34.00 33.76 -66.87
CA ILE A 870 -34.72 34.85 -66.18
C ILE A 870 -34.27 35.01 -64.73
N ASP A 871 -33.56 36.10 -64.39
CA ASP A 871 -33.38 36.52 -62.99
C ASP A 871 -34.71 37.05 -62.43
N LEU A 872 -35.34 36.26 -61.56
CA LEU A 872 -36.60 36.58 -60.91
C LEU A 872 -36.52 37.87 -60.06
N ASN A 873 -35.33 38.21 -59.55
CA ASN A 873 -35.14 39.37 -58.66
C ASN A 873 -35.28 40.73 -59.35
N ALA A 874 -35.30 40.75 -60.68
CA ALA A 874 -35.56 41.95 -61.47
C ALA A 874 -36.93 41.89 -62.19
N VAL A 875 -37.68 40.79 -62.06
CA VAL A 875 -39.00 40.60 -62.70
C VAL A 875 -40.16 40.92 -61.77
N PHE A 876 -40.03 40.68 -60.47
CA PHE A 876 -41.04 40.95 -59.44
C PHE A 876 -40.46 41.89 -58.38
N THR A 877 -41.30 42.76 -57.80
CA THR A 877 -40.86 43.80 -56.85
C THR A 877 -40.60 43.30 -55.44
N ASP A 878 -41.25 42.20 -55.05
CA ASP A 878 -40.89 41.34 -53.93
C ASP A 878 -40.66 39.95 -54.53
N THR A 879 -39.63 39.25 -54.07
CA THR A 879 -39.11 38.04 -54.72
C THR A 879 -39.32 36.79 -53.88
N ILE A 880 -39.79 36.96 -52.63
CA ILE A 880 -40.11 35.89 -51.68
C ILE A 880 -41.62 35.62 -51.72
N HIS A 881 -42.44 36.68 -51.76
CA HIS A 881 -43.90 36.59 -51.65
C HIS A 881 -44.63 36.96 -52.96
N ILE A 882 -44.41 36.18 -54.03
CA ILE A 882 -45.02 36.42 -55.34
C ILE A 882 -46.33 35.63 -55.49
N SER A 883 -47.46 36.34 -55.44
CA SER A 883 -48.80 35.74 -55.57
C SER A 883 -49.02 34.98 -56.90
N PHE A 884 -49.78 33.89 -56.88
CA PHE A 884 -50.02 33.08 -58.09
C PHE A 884 -50.77 33.85 -59.20
N SER A 885 -51.61 34.82 -58.85
CA SER A 885 -52.31 35.68 -59.82
C SER A 885 -51.35 36.62 -60.57
N GLU A 886 -50.28 37.08 -59.92
CA GLU A 886 -49.23 37.87 -60.54
C GLU A 886 -48.34 37.01 -61.44
N TRP A 887 -48.01 35.77 -61.02
CA TRP A 887 -47.38 34.77 -61.87
C TRP A 887 -48.18 34.47 -63.15
N GLU A 888 -49.50 34.23 -63.02
CA GLU A 888 -50.36 33.96 -64.16
C GLU A 888 -50.39 35.15 -65.14
N SER A 889 -50.48 36.37 -64.60
CA SER A 889 -50.41 37.62 -65.37
C SER A 889 -49.09 37.75 -66.15
N ARG A 890 -47.95 37.48 -65.49
CA ARG A 890 -46.61 37.58 -66.11
C ARG A 890 -46.41 36.55 -67.22
N LEU A 891 -46.82 35.30 -67.00
CA LEU A 891 -46.77 34.22 -67.99
C LEU A 891 -47.63 34.53 -69.23
N ARG A 892 -48.84 35.10 -69.06
CA ARG A 892 -49.67 35.58 -70.19
C ARG A 892 -48.98 36.69 -70.99
N SER A 893 -48.30 37.63 -70.31
CA SER A 893 -47.55 38.72 -70.96
C SER A 893 -46.39 38.21 -71.81
N TRP A 894 -45.60 37.26 -71.28
CA TRP A 894 -44.49 36.64 -72.00
C TRP A 894 -44.95 35.80 -73.20
N LYS A 895 -46.05 35.04 -73.08
CA LYS A 895 -46.68 34.33 -74.21
C LYS A 895 -47.08 35.29 -75.34
N GLY A 896 -47.54 36.51 -75.00
CA GLY A 896 -47.86 37.57 -75.96
C GLY A 896 -46.65 38.25 -76.63
N SER A 897 -45.42 38.03 -76.14
CA SER A 897 -44.18 38.66 -76.65
C SER A 897 -43.08 37.64 -76.96
N ILE A 898 -43.47 36.44 -77.42
CA ILE A 898 -42.62 35.24 -77.48
C ILE A 898 -41.29 35.42 -78.25
N THR A 899 -41.23 36.29 -79.28
CA THR A 899 -39.99 36.55 -80.04
C THR A 899 -39.00 37.45 -79.29
N ARG A 900 -39.48 38.34 -78.42
CA ARG A 900 -38.61 39.08 -77.49
C ARG A 900 -38.10 38.15 -76.39
N LEU A 901 -38.97 37.25 -75.91
CA LEU A 901 -38.63 36.23 -74.92
C LEU A 901 -37.55 35.25 -75.44
N ALA A 902 -37.62 34.88 -76.72
CA ALA A 902 -36.60 34.04 -77.36
C ALA A 902 -35.25 34.77 -77.54
N ARG A 903 -35.25 36.07 -77.88
CA ARG A 903 -33.99 36.85 -77.96
C ARG A 903 -33.38 37.10 -76.57
N TRP A 904 -34.23 37.28 -75.54
CA TRP A 904 -33.82 37.35 -74.13
C TRP A 904 -33.24 36.02 -73.62
N SER A 905 -33.92 34.90 -73.92
CA SER A 905 -33.47 33.53 -73.63
C SER A 905 -32.04 33.30 -74.10
N HIS A 906 -31.73 33.66 -75.35
CA HIS A 906 -30.39 33.48 -75.89
C HIS A 906 -29.33 34.34 -75.18
N CYS A 907 -29.58 35.65 -74.98
CA CYS A 907 -28.64 36.54 -74.29
C CYS A 907 -28.34 36.10 -72.85
N MET A 908 -29.36 35.66 -72.11
CA MET A 908 -29.17 35.29 -70.71
C MET A 908 -28.63 33.86 -70.53
N ILE A 909 -28.74 32.99 -71.52
CA ILE A 909 -28.00 31.71 -71.54
C ILE A 909 -26.50 31.98 -71.82
N GLU A 910 -26.18 32.93 -72.71
CA GLU A 910 -24.79 33.39 -72.90
C GLU A 910 -24.22 34.07 -71.64
N GLU A 911 -25.01 34.83 -70.87
CA GLU A 911 -24.56 35.38 -69.58
C GLU A 911 -24.52 34.35 -68.43
N GLN A 912 -25.45 33.39 -68.33
CA GLN A 912 -25.50 32.48 -67.17
C GLN A 912 -24.33 31.49 -67.07
N GLU A 913 -23.72 31.06 -68.18
CA GLU A 913 -22.47 30.29 -68.12
C GLU A 913 -21.25 31.16 -67.72
N THR A 914 -21.37 32.50 -67.78
CA THR A 914 -20.44 33.45 -67.14
C THR A 914 -20.86 33.92 -65.74
N GLY A 915 -22.03 33.48 -65.26
CA GLY A 915 -22.56 33.77 -63.92
C GLY A 915 -23.31 35.12 -63.78
N PRO A 916 -24.14 35.27 -62.73
CA PRO A 916 -25.05 36.42 -62.57
C PRO A 916 -24.51 37.49 -61.57
N PRO A 917 -25.18 38.65 -61.43
CA PRO A 917 -25.76 39.50 -62.48
C PRO A 917 -25.54 41.01 -62.23
N THR A 918 -25.88 41.87 -63.20
CA THR A 918 -26.36 43.25 -62.91
C THR A 918 -27.67 43.54 -63.64
N SER A 919 -28.72 42.81 -63.26
CA SER A 919 -30.03 42.74 -63.92
C SER A 919 -30.89 44.01 -63.88
N LYS A 920 -30.39 45.16 -63.37
CA LYS A 920 -31.18 46.40 -63.22
C LYS A 920 -31.13 47.36 -64.43
N PRO A 921 -29.95 47.81 -64.91
CA PRO A 921 -29.89 48.79 -66.01
C PRO A 921 -30.44 48.25 -67.34
N LEU A 922 -30.28 46.96 -67.61
CA LEU A 922 -30.79 46.30 -68.82
C LEU A 922 -32.32 46.18 -68.83
N LEU A 923 -32.95 45.93 -67.69
CA LEU A 923 -34.42 45.89 -67.58
C LEU A 923 -35.06 47.28 -67.58
N GLU A 924 -34.39 48.28 -66.98
CA GLU A 924 -34.78 49.68 -67.10
C GLU A 924 -34.71 50.17 -68.56
N ALA A 925 -33.69 49.74 -69.32
CA ALA A 925 -33.58 50.01 -70.76
C ALA A 925 -34.69 49.33 -71.60
N PHE A 926 -35.10 48.10 -71.26
CA PHE A 926 -36.00 47.30 -72.10
C PHE A 926 -37.47 47.79 -72.10
N TYR A 927 -37.89 48.55 -71.09
CA TYR A 927 -39.29 48.94 -70.89
C TYR A 927 -39.60 50.44 -70.97
N GLN A 928 -38.61 51.35 -70.90
CA GLN A 928 -38.87 52.81 -70.97
C GLN A 928 -38.65 53.44 -72.37
N SER A 929 -37.92 52.78 -73.28
CA SER A 929 -37.87 53.15 -74.71
C SER A 929 -39.17 52.70 -75.41
N SER A 930 -40.00 53.52 -76.06
CA SER A 930 -39.80 54.86 -76.66
C SER A 930 -38.65 54.91 -77.67
N PRO A 931 -38.93 54.92 -78.98
CA PRO A 931 -39.06 53.62 -79.64
C PRO A 931 -38.15 53.43 -80.87
N SER A 932 -37.04 54.16 -80.93
CA SER A 932 -36.09 54.11 -82.06
C SER A 932 -35.08 52.97 -82.02
N SER A 933 -34.76 52.43 -80.83
CA SER A 933 -33.67 51.45 -80.66
C SER A 933 -33.92 50.09 -81.34
N VAL A 934 -35.18 49.75 -81.62
CA VAL A 934 -35.53 48.53 -82.40
C VAL A 934 -35.16 48.70 -83.88
N LEU A 935 -35.06 49.93 -84.39
CA LEU A 935 -34.47 50.22 -85.70
C LEU A 935 -32.93 50.28 -85.61
N SER A 936 -32.36 50.89 -84.56
CA SER A 936 -30.89 50.96 -84.44
C SER A 936 -30.24 49.60 -84.19
N GLN A 937 -30.92 48.63 -83.57
CA GLN A 937 -30.41 47.25 -83.52
C GLN A 937 -30.37 46.61 -84.91
N PHE A 938 -31.27 46.99 -85.81
CA PHE A 938 -31.26 46.60 -87.23
C PHE A 938 -30.07 47.22 -87.98
N GLU A 939 -29.66 48.44 -87.59
CA GLU A 939 -28.44 49.10 -88.09
C GLU A 939 -27.17 48.46 -87.51
N VAL A 940 -27.15 48.12 -86.22
CA VAL A 940 -26.03 47.43 -85.55
C VAL A 940 -25.84 46.00 -86.08
N ASP A 941 -26.91 45.27 -86.33
CA ASP A 941 -26.86 43.94 -86.94
C ASP A 941 -26.30 44.02 -88.39
N SER A 942 -26.42 45.17 -89.07
CA SER A 942 -25.74 45.47 -90.34
C SER A 942 -24.27 45.89 -90.16
N GLU A 943 -23.95 46.70 -89.15
CA GLU A 943 -22.58 47.15 -88.87
C GLU A 943 -21.67 46.00 -88.41
N LYS A 944 -22.20 44.96 -87.76
CA LYS A 944 -21.48 43.72 -87.44
C LYS A 944 -20.97 42.98 -88.70
N ILE A 945 -21.72 43.00 -89.80
CA ILE A 945 -21.25 42.44 -91.09
C ILE A 945 -20.02 43.22 -91.58
N ARG A 946 -20.05 44.55 -91.42
CA ARG A 946 -18.98 45.47 -91.87
C ARG A 946 -17.70 45.31 -91.05
N THR A 947 -17.78 45.06 -89.74
CA THR A 947 -16.60 44.80 -88.90
C THR A 947 -16.02 43.41 -89.09
N GLY A 948 -16.84 42.38 -89.30
CA GLY A 948 -16.36 41.03 -89.60
C GLY A 948 -15.47 40.95 -90.85
N LEU A 949 -15.79 41.73 -91.89
CA LEU A 949 -14.97 41.84 -93.10
C LEU A 949 -13.61 42.50 -92.82
N LYS A 950 -13.59 43.62 -92.08
CA LYS A 950 -12.35 44.35 -91.74
C LYS A 950 -11.36 43.51 -90.92
N LEU A 951 -11.86 42.65 -90.03
CA LEU A 951 -11.02 41.79 -89.19
C LEU A 951 -10.33 40.66 -90.00
N ILE A 952 -10.87 40.27 -91.16
CA ILE A 952 -10.21 39.29 -92.05
C ILE A 952 -8.93 39.90 -92.65
N ASP A 953 -8.99 41.15 -93.12
CA ASP A 953 -7.82 41.87 -93.64
C ASP A 953 -6.71 42.01 -92.58
N GLU A 954 -7.09 42.24 -91.31
CA GLU A 954 -6.15 42.34 -90.19
C GLU A 954 -5.49 41.00 -89.82
N ILE A 955 -6.23 39.88 -89.87
CA ILE A 955 -5.66 38.54 -89.69
C ILE A 955 -4.68 38.20 -90.81
N GLN A 956 -4.93 38.66 -92.04
CA GLN A 956 -4.05 38.44 -93.18
C GLN A 956 -2.78 39.33 -93.12
N ALA A 957 -2.87 40.53 -92.53
CA ALA A 957 -1.71 41.38 -92.25
C ALA A 957 -0.79 40.78 -91.15
N GLU A 958 -1.35 40.26 -90.06
CA GLU A 958 -0.61 39.68 -88.92
C GLU A 958 -0.18 38.21 -89.13
N ASN A 959 -0.32 37.70 -90.35
CA ASN A 959 -0.15 36.28 -90.70
C ASN A 959 1.24 35.71 -90.36
N ASP A 960 2.30 36.52 -90.40
CA ASP A 960 3.66 36.07 -90.04
C ASP A 960 3.90 36.03 -88.52
N ASN A 961 3.26 36.90 -87.74
CA ASN A 961 3.25 36.81 -86.27
C ASN A 961 2.46 35.59 -85.79
N GLY A 962 1.32 35.29 -86.44
CA GLY A 962 0.57 34.05 -86.18
C GLY A 962 1.39 32.77 -86.44
N LYS A 963 2.16 32.73 -87.54
CA LYS A 963 3.13 31.64 -87.81
C LYS A 963 4.26 31.58 -86.79
N ALA A 964 4.73 32.72 -86.26
CA ALA A 964 5.75 32.75 -85.21
C ALA A 964 5.23 32.25 -83.84
N LEU A 965 3.93 32.42 -83.57
CA LEU A 965 3.28 32.02 -82.31
C LEU A 965 2.73 30.58 -82.31
N PHE A 966 2.33 30.03 -83.46
CA PHE A 966 1.71 28.70 -83.55
C PHE A 966 2.33 27.76 -84.61
N GLY A 967 3.30 28.22 -85.40
CA GLY A 967 3.97 27.40 -86.43
C GLY A 967 3.01 26.87 -87.48
N SER A 968 3.13 25.57 -87.81
CA SER A 968 2.29 24.87 -88.80
C SER A 968 0.83 24.67 -88.38
N TYR A 969 0.45 25.06 -87.16
CA TYR A 969 -0.96 25.05 -86.71
C TYR A 969 -1.70 26.33 -87.09
N TRP A 970 -0.99 27.39 -87.48
CA TRP A 970 -1.59 28.60 -88.01
C TRP A 970 -1.99 28.44 -89.49
N GLN A 971 -3.25 28.73 -89.79
CA GLN A 971 -3.85 28.72 -91.14
C GLN A 971 -4.70 29.98 -91.37
N ALA A 972 -4.24 31.14 -90.86
CA ALA A 972 -4.98 32.41 -90.89
C ALA A 972 -6.42 32.25 -90.36
N GLU A 973 -7.44 32.78 -91.05
CA GLU A 973 -8.84 32.76 -90.59
C GLU A 973 -9.47 31.35 -90.51
N TYR A 974 -8.79 30.30 -91.00
CA TYR A 974 -9.22 28.91 -90.94
C TYR A 974 -8.59 28.12 -89.77
N SER A 975 -7.72 28.74 -88.98
CA SER A 975 -7.15 28.10 -87.78
C SER A 975 -8.27 27.81 -86.77
N ALA A 976 -8.34 26.60 -86.23
CA ALA A 976 -9.33 26.26 -85.20
C ALA A 976 -8.96 26.96 -83.87
N PRO A 977 -9.74 27.94 -83.37
CA PRO A 977 -9.32 28.80 -82.25
C PRO A 977 -9.20 28.02 -80.96
N SER A 978 -10.15 27.13 -80.66
CA SER A 978 -10.09 26.19 -79.53
C SER A 978 -8.82 25.33 -79.56
N ARG A 979 -8.38 24.89 -80.75
CA ARG A 979 -7.15 24.12 -80.90
C ARG A 979 -5.88 24.97 -80.78
N LEU A 980 -5.91 26.23 -81.21
CA LEU A 980 -4.82 27.18 -80.96
C LEU A 980 -4.76 27.57 -79.47
N GLN A 981 -5.91 27.67 -78.79
CA GLN A 981 -6.00 27.90 -77.36
C GLN A 981 -5.53 26.69 -76.57
N GLU A 982 -5.96 25.46 -76.89
CA GLU A 982 -5.39 24.21 -76.35
C GLU A 982 -3.87 24.16 -76.51
N ILE A 983 -3.35 24.56 -77.68
CA ILE A 983 -1.91 24.64 -77.93
C ILE A 983 -1.26 25.72 -77.06
N GLY A 984 -1.82 26.93 -76.98
CA GLY A 984 -1.29 28.02 -76.16
C GLY A 984 -1.30 27.71 -74.67
N GLU A 985 -2.42 27.21 -74.14
CA GLU A 985 -2.55 26.74 -72.75
C GLU A 985 -1.60 25.58 -72.46
N TRP A 986 -1.45 24.64 -73.40
CA TRP A 986 -0.48 23.56 -73.26
C TRP A 986 0.96 24.09 -73.26
N ILE A 987 1.32 25.05 -74.12
CA ILE A 987 2.65 25.68 -74.14
C ILE A 987 2.89 26.44 -72.83
N VAL A 988 1.92 27.22 -72.33
CA VAL A 988 2.03 27.94 -71.06
C VAL A 988 2.18 26.95 -69.90
N LEU A 989 1.37 25.89 -69.83
CA LEU A 989 1.52 24.85 -68.81
C LEU A 989 2.87 24.11 -68.93
N PHE A 990 3.33 23.82 -70.14
CA PHE A 990 4.63 23.22 -70.40
C PHE A 990 5.78 24.13 -69.93
N ARG A 991 5.75 25.42 -70.28
CA ARG A 991 6.73 26.43 -69.85
C ARG A 991 6.68 26.69 -68.35
N ASN A 992 5.50 26.67 -67.74
CA ASN A 992 5.29 26.81 -66.30
C ASN A 992 5.82 25.59 -65.51
N MET A 993 5.66 24.38 -66.06
CA MET A 993 6.27 23.16 -65.50
C MET A 993 7.80 23.15 -65.72
N LEU A 994 8.30 23.72 -66.81
CA LEU A 994 9.74 23.85 -67.10
C LEU A 994 10.41 24.91 -66.21
N SER A 995 9.79 26.08 -66.01
CA SER A 995 10.31 27.13 -65.11
C SER A 995 10.25 26.74 -63.63
N LYS A 996 9.31 25.88 -63.23
CA LYS A 996 9.28 25.20 -61.92
C LYS A 996 10.24 24.01 -61.81
N GLY A 997 10.98 23.67 -62.87
CA GLY A 997 11.94 22.55 -62.88
C GLY A 997 11.30 21.15 -62.86
N HIS A 998 9.99 21.04 -63.11
CA HIS A 998 9.26 19.78 -63.27
C HIS A 998 9.38 19.20 -64.71
N LEU A 999 9.90 20.00 -65.65
CA LEU A 999 10.43 19.58 -66.94
C LEU A 999 11.83 20.19 -67.10
N ARG A 1000 12.73 19.51 -67.82
CA ARG A 1000 14.06 20.02 -68.19
C ARG A 1000 14.15 20.32 -69.68
N ASP A 1001 15.14 21.09 -70.12
CA ASP A 1001 15.31 21.55 -71.52
C ASP A 1001 15.14 20.48 -72.59
N LYS A 1002 15.53 19.22 -72.32
CA LYS A 1002 15.34 18.08 -73.22
C LYS A 1002 13.85 17.83 -73.56
N ALA A 1003 12.92 18.27 -72.71
CA ALA A 1003 11.48 18.24 -72.99
C ALA A 1003 11.11 19.05 -74.25
N LEU A 1004 11.85 20.11 -74.59
CA LEU A 1004 11.65 20.90 -75.82
C LEU A 1004 11.92 20.06 -77.07
N GLU A 1005 12.95 19.21 -77.03
CA GLU A 1005 13.35 18.33 -78.14
C GLU A 1005 12.40 17.14 -78.28
N ILE A 1006 11.83 16.67 -77.16
CA ILE A 1006 10.79 15.63 -77.13
C ILE A 1006 9.45 16.19 -77.63
N ALA A 1007 9.08 17.41 -77.24
CA ALA A 1007 7.85 18.08 -77.66
C ALA A 1007 7.84 18.51 -79.13
N GLU A 1008 9.00 18.73 -79.74
CA GLU A 1008 9.14 18.98 -81.18
C GLU A 1008 8.98 17.69 -82.01
N GLN A 1009 9.24 16.52 -81.43
CA GLN A 1009 9.16 15.23 -82.12
C GLN A 1009 7.75 14.61 -82.09
N LYS A 1010 7.37 13.94 -83.18
CA LYS A 1010 6.17 13.11 -83.25
C LYS A 1010 6.40 11.71 -82.63
N GLY A 1011 7.01 11.69 -81.43
CA GLY A 1011 7.51 10.50 -80.76
C GLY A 1011 6.44 9.58 -80.15
N GLU A 1012 6.90 8.46 -79.60
CA GLU A 1012 6.11 7.34 -79.09
C GLU A 1012 5.40 7.69 -77.76
N ARG A 1013 4.29 8.45 -77.85
CA ARG A 1013 3.47 8.89 -76.70
C ARG A 1013 2.83 7.74 -75.92
N THR A 1014 2.69 6.57 -76.55
CA THR A 1014 2.39 5.29 -75.89
C THR A 1014 3.38 5.05 -74.76
N ASN A 1015 4.68 5.10 -75.05
CA ASN A 1015 5.74 4.82 -74.08
C ASN A 1015 5.75 5.83 -72.92
N ILE A 1016 5.40 7.10 -73.17
CA ILE A 1016 5.21 8.10 -72.12
C ILE A 1016 4.01 7.70 -71.24
N THR A 1017 2.88 7.34 -71.84
CA THR A 1017 1.67 6.92 -71.13
C THR A 1017 1.91 5.66 -70.29
N ASP A 1018 2.58 4.67 -70.86
CA ASP A 1018 2.94 3.41 -70.20
C ASP A 1018 3.94 3.64 -69.06
N ALA A 1019 4.94 4.52 -69.25
CA ALA A 1019 5.89 4.90 -68.20
C ALA A 1019 5.22 5.69 -67.06
N VAL A 1020 4.30 6.60 -67.38
CA VAL A 1020 3.48 7.33 -66.40
C VAL A 1020 2.63 6.35 -65.58
N GLN A 1021 1.93 5.43 -66.25
CA GLN A 1021 1.13 4.41 -65.59
C GLN A 1021 1.98 3.48 -64.72
N ALA A 1022 3.16 3.05 -65.20
CA ALA A 1022 4.07 2.21 -64.44
C ALA A 1022 4.63 2.92 -63.19
N VAL A 1023 4.94 4.23 -63.26
CA VAL A 1023 5.32 5.04 -62.09
C VAL A 1023 4.13 5.21 -61.13
N GLN A 1024 2.92 5.44 -61.64
CA GLN A 1024 1.71 5.58 -60.83
C GLN A 1024 1.35 4.28 -60.07
N THR A 1025 1.39 3.12 -60.74
CA THR A 1025 1.23 1.81 -60.09
C THR A 1025 2.30 1.59 -59.03
N GLN A 1026 3.56 1.96 -59.31
CA GLN A 1026 4.65 1.80 -58.33
C GLN A 1026 4.44 2.64 -57.06
N LEU A 1027 3.91 3.85 -57.21
CA LEU A 1027 3.60 4.75 -56.09
C LEU A 1027 2.45 4.20 -55.23
N ILE A 1028 1.46 3.53 -55.85
CA ILE A 1028 0.40 2.80 -55.13
C ILE A 1028 1.01 1.64 -54.33
N GLN A 1029 1.86 0.81 -54.95
CA GLN A 1029 2.53 -0.32 -54.28
C GLN A 1029 3.35 0.15 -53.06
N ILE A 1030 4.11 1.25 -53.18
CA ILE A 1030 4.85 1.85 -52.05
C ILE A 1030 3.90 2.38 -50.97
N THR A 1031 2.76 2.97 -51.35
CA THR A 1031 1.74 3.46 -50.40
C THR A 1031 1.09 2.31 -49.63
N GLU A 1032 0.91 1.15 -50.25
CA GLU A 1032 0.41 -0.07 -49.60
C GLU A 1032 1.45 -0.68 -48.67
N CYS A 1033 2.71 -0.80 -49.13
CA CYS A 1033 3.82 -1.25 -48.27
C CYS A 1033 4.01 -0.32 -47.06
N TYR A 1034 3.83 1.00 -47.23
CA TYR A 1034 3.89 1.98 -46.13
C TYR A 1034 2.80 1.71 -45.08
N LYS A 1035 1.56 1.45 -45.50
CA LYS A 1035 0.46 1.11 -44.59
C LYS A 1035 0.80 -0.17 -43.80
N THR A 1036 1.16 -1.25 -44.49
CA THR A 1036 1.50 -2.54 -43.86
C THR A 1036 2.64 -2.41 -42.85
N LEU A 1037 3.72 -1.72 -43.23
CA LEU A 1037 4.87 -1.44 -42.37
C LEU A 1037 4.47 -0.58 -41.17
N THR A 1038 3.64 0.46 -41.36
CA THR A 1038 3.14 1.29 -40.27
C THR A 1038 2.27 0.50 -39.29
N THR A 1039 1.46 -0.44 -39.78
CA THR A 1039 0.62 -1.32 -38.95
C THR A 1039 1.42 -2.36 -38.17
N ARG A 1040 2.44 -3.02 -38.75
CA ARG A 1040 3.26 -4.01 -38.02
C ARG A 1040 4.28 -3.38 -37.06
N LEU A 1041 4.81 -2.19 -37.38
CA LEU A 1041 5.79 -1.49 -36.55
C LEU A 1041 5.19 -0.46 -35.56
N ASN A 1042 3.91 -0.11 -35.70
CA ASN A 1042 3.29 1.05 -35.05
C ASN A 1042 4.18 2.31 -35.16
N PHE A 1043 4.46 2.71 -36.40
CA PHE A 1043 5.51 3.68 -36.73
C PHE A 1043 5.07 5.14 -36.55
N ASP A 1044 5.74 5.87 -35.65
CA ASP A 1044 5.57 7.31 -35.48
C ASP A 1044 6.53 8.09 -36.40
N HIS A 1045 6.00 8.50 -37.54
CA HIS A 1045 6.69 9.35 -38.51
C HIS A 1045 7.18 10.69 -37.95
N THR A 1046 6.60 11.22 -36.86
CA THR A 1046 7.00 12.50 -36.26
C THR A 1046 8.28 12.40 -35.42
N VAL A 1047 8.59 11.20 -34.90
CA VAL A 1047 9.84 10.89 -34.20
C VAL A 1047 10.99 10.57 -35.18
N ALA A 1048 10.64 10.18 -36.41
CA ALA A 1048 11.58 9.85 -37.49
C ALA A 1048 11.91 11.05 -38.40
N PHE A 1049 10.92 11.87 -38.75
CA PHE A 1049 11.04 12.94 -39.75
C PHE A 1049 10.41 14.26 -39.27
N SER A 1050 11.00 15.38 -39.68
CA SER A 1050 10.45 16.72 -39.41
C SER A 1050 9.29 17.11 -40.33
N ASP A 1051 9.15 16.41 -41.46
CA ASP A 1051 8.16 16.67 -42.50
C ASP A 1051 7.14 15.53 -42.63
N LYS A 1052 5.95 15.83 -43.15
CA LYS A 1052 4.92 14.81 -43.40
C LYS A 1052 5.36 13.84 -44.50
N PRO A 1053 5.03 12.53 -44.43
CA PRO A 1053 5.53 11.50 -45.35
C PRO A 1053 5.53 11.85 -46.86
N PRO A 1054 4.54 12.56 -47.44
CA PRO A 1054 4.57 12.91 -48.87
C PRO A 1054 5.66 13.92 -49.29
N LEU A 1055 6.27 14.61 -48.32
CA LEU A 1055 7.34 15.60 -48.49
C LEU A 1055 8.73 15.07 -48.14
N VAL A 1056 8.81 14.00 -47.34
CA VAL A 1056 10.07 13.33 -46.95
C VAL A 1056 10.75 12.75 -48.19
N SER A 1057 12.09 12.83 -48.26
CA SER A 1057 12.81 12.34 -49.42
C SER A 1057 12.88 10.80 -49.47
N PHE A 1058 12.84 10.22 -50.67
CA PHE A 1058 13.05 8.79 -50.86
C PHE A 1058 14.47 8.38 -50.46
N THR A 1059 15.45 9.29 -50.55
CA THR A 1059 16.80 9.08 -50.01
C THR A 1059 16.77 8.98 -48.47
N ASP A 1060 15.95 9.77 -47.78
CA ASP A 1060 15.78 9.68 -46.33
C ASP A 1060 15.00 8.43 -45.90
N TRP A 1061 13.96 8.05 -46.66
CA TRP A 1061 13.29 6.75 -46.48
C TRP A 1061 14.26 5.58 -46.66
N THR A 1062 15.05 5.59 -47.74
CA THR A 1062 16.10 4.61 -48.01
C THR A 1062 17.10 4.55 -46.85
N ARG A 1063 17.51 5.71 -46.32
CA ARG A 1063 18.46 5.83 -45.21
C ARG A 1063 17.92 5.26 -43.89
N LEU A 1064 16.68 5.59 -43.54
CA LEU A 1064 16.01 5.06 -42.34
C LEU A 1064 15.82 3.54 -42.42
N ILE A 1065 15.36 3.05 -43.57
CA ILE A 1065 15.11 1.63 -43.82
C ILE A 1065 16.41 0.83 -43.83
N GLN A 1066 17.48 1.35 -44.43
CA GLN A 1066 18.81 0.73 -44.34
C GLN A 1066 19.31 0.70 -42.89
N GLN A 1067 19.13 1.80 -42.13
CA GLN A 1067 19.49 1.84 -40.71
C GLN A 1067 18.75 0.78 -39.88
N TRP A 1068 17.49 0.48 -40.21
CA TRP A 1068 16.73 -0.62 -39.61
C TRP A 1068 17.28 -2.00 -40.01
N LEU A 1069 17.52 -2.25 -41.30
CA LEU A 1069 18.08 -3.53 -41.79
C LEU A 1069 19.49 -3.82 -41.21
N ASP A 1070 20.31 -2.78 -41.04
CA ASP A 1070 21.63 -2.87 -40.42
C ASP A 1070 21.54 -3.17 -38.91
N ASN A 1071 20.52 -2.62 -38.23
CA ASN A 1071 20.26 -2.83 -36.79
C ASN A 1071 19.18 -3.90 -36.52
N ARG A 1072 18.87 -4.78 -37.47
CA ARG A 1072 17.82 -5.81 -37.34
C ARG A 1072 17.97 -6.73 -36.14
N HIS A 1073 19.21 -7.00 -35.74
CA HIS A 1073 19.52 -7.82 -34.57
C HIS A 1073 19.02 -7.22 -33.25
N LYS A 1074 18.74 -5.90 -33.19
CA LYS A 1074 18.19 -5.21 -32.01
C LYS A 1074 16.67 -5.09 -32.01
N LEU A 1075 15.99 -5.57 -33.06
CA LEU A 1075 14.54 -5.45 -33.18
C LEU A 1075 13.82 -6.24 -32.07
N LEU A 1076 14.30 -7.44 -31.76
CA LEU A 1076 13.74 -8.28 -30.70
C LEU A 1076 13.95 -7.66 -29.31
N ASP A 1077 15.17 -7.21 -29.01
CA ASP A 1077 15.49 -6.53 -27.74
C ASP A 1077 14.62 -5.29 -27.52
N TRP A 1078 14.38 -4.53 -28.59
CA TRP A 1078 13.54 -3.33 -28.58
C TRP A 1078 12.05 -3.65 -28.38
N ALA A 1079 11.53 -4.67 -29.06
CA ALA A 1079 10.15 -5.13 -28.88
C ALA A 1079 9.91 -5.66 -27.46
N GLN A 1080 10.87 -6.42 -26.91
CA GLN A 1080 10.83 -6.89 -25.52
C GLN A 1080 10.90 -5.73 -24.53
N TRP A 1081 11.80 -4.76 -24.73
CA TRP A 1081 11.89 -3.57 -23.89
C TRP A 1081 10.60 -2.74 -23.91
N ILE A 1082 9.97 -2.54 -25.07
CA ILE A 1082 8.67 -1.87 -25.16
C ILE A 1082 7.58 -2.67 -24.44
N SER A 1083 7.51 -4.00 -24.62
CA SER A 1083 6.54 -4.82 -23.88
C SER A 1083 6.73 -4.72 -22.36
N ILE A 1084 7.96 -4.69 -21.85
CA ILE A 1084 8.26 -4.51 -20.42
C ILE A 1084 7.90 -3.09 -19.97
N LYS A 1085 8.28 -2.06 -20.75
CA LYS A 1085 7.92 -0.66 -20.50
C LYS A 1085 6.41 -0.48 -20.40
N ASP A 1086 5.64 -1.10 -21.28
CA ASP A 1086 4.19 -0.98 -21.31
C ASP A 1086 3.57 -1.69 -20.09
N THR A 1087 4.09 -2.84 -19.64
CA THR A 1087 3.65 -3.43 -18.35
C THR A 1087 3.91 -2.49 -17.18
N ALA A 1088 5.10 -1.88 -17.08
CA ALA A 1088 5.42 -0.91 -16.03
C ALA A 1088 4.57 0.37 -16.12
N THR A 1089 4.22 0.82 -17.33
CA THR A 1089 3.38 2.00 -17.61
C THR A 1089 1.92 1.77 -17.22
N ASN A 1090 1.44 0.54 -17.15
CA ASN A 1090 0.10 0.20 -16.64
C ASN A 1090 0.02 0.17 -15.09
N THR A 1091 1.06 0.62 -14.38
CA THR A 1091 1.13 0.61 -12.91
C THR A 1091 1.36 2.00 -12.30
N ASN A 1092 1.33 2.09 -10.96
CA ASN A 1092 1.66 3.32 -10.22
C ASN A 1092 3.11 3.83 -10.46
N ALA A 1093 3.97 3.10 -11.18
CA ALA A 1093 5.28 3.57 -11.62
C ALA A 1093 5.29 4.34 -12.96
N ALA A 1094 4.16 4.43 -13.68
CA ALA A 1094 4.07 5.14 -14.95
C ALA A 1094 4.72 6.55 -14.97
N PRO A 1095 4.62 7.38 -13.91
CA PRO A 1095 5.27 8.70 -13.89
C PRO A 1095 6.82 8.69 -13.89
N LEU A 1096 7.47 7.53 -13.70
CA LEU A 1096 8.92 7.38 -13.85
C LEU A 1096 9.33 7.12 -15.31
N ILE A 1097 8.43 6.56 -16.14
CA ILE A 1097 8.77 6.03 -17.47
C ILE A 1097 9.32 7.12 -18.42
N PRO A 1098 8.70 8.31 -18.57
CA PRO A 1098 9.25 9.36 -19.45
C PRO A 1098 10.63 9.86 -18.99
N LEU A 1099 10.89 9.86 -17.69
CA LEU A 1099 12.18 10.27 -17.11
C LEU A 1099 13.28 9.21 -17.36
N ILE A 1100 12.91 7.93 -17.51
CA ILE A 1100 13.83 6.87 -17.97
C ILE A 1100 14.09 7.04 -19.47
N GLU A 1101 13.08 7.37 -20.28
CA GLU A 1101 13.21 7.63 -21.72
C GLU A 1101 14.09 8.86 -22.02
N GLU A 1102 13.99 9.92 -21.21
CA GLU A 1102 14.92 11.06 -21.19
C GLU A 1102 16.36 10.71 -20.76
N GLY A 1103 16.60 9.51 -20.22
CA GLY A 1103 17.91 9.09 -19.71
C GLY A 1103 18.33 9.77 -18.40
N ARG A 1104 17.38 10.17 -17.55
CA ARG A 1104 17.66 10.85 -16.26
C ARG A 1104 18.26 9.93 -15.18
N PHE A 1105 18.11 8.61 -15.32
CA PHE A 1105 18.51 7.61 -14.35
C PHE A 1105 19.56 6.65 -14.92
N THR A 1106 20.47 6.17 -14.08
CA THR A 1106 21.16 4.89 -14.33
C THR A 1106 20.27 3.71 -13.91
N PRO A 1107 20.50 2.48 -14.43
CA PRO A 1107 19.68 1.31 -14.08
C PRO A 1107 19.51 1.08 -12.57
N ASP A 1108 20.58 1.28 -11.79
CA ASP A 1108 20.59 1.13 -10.33
C ASP A 1108 19.83 2.23 -9.57
N GLU A 1109 19.45 3.33 -10.24
CA GLU A 1109 18.72 4.46 -9.64
C GLU A 1109 17.20 4.37 -9.79
N VAL A 1110 16.69 3.51 -10.68
CA VAL A 1110 15.25 3.38 -10.99
C VAL A 1110 14.46 2.92 -9.75
N ILE A 1111 14.81 1.77 -9.17
CA ILE A 1111 14.11 1.22 -8.00
C ILE A 1111 14.27 2.12 -6.75
N PRO A 1112 15.46 2.64 -6.39
CA PRO A 1112 15.59 3.61 -5.31
C PRO A 1112 14.78 4.90 -5.52
N THR A 1113 14.63 5.39 -6.75
CA THR A 1113 13.77 6.55 -7.01
C THR A 1113 12.31 6.25 -6.70
N PHE A 1114 11.81 5.09 -7.12
CA PHE A 1114 10.45 4.65 -6.83
C PHE A 1114 10.24 4.50 -5.31
N GLU A 1115 11.06 3.70 -4.62
CA GLU A 1115 10.98 3.51 -3.17
C GLU A 1115 11.07 4.82 -2.36
N GLY A 1116 11.90 5.77 -2.81
CA GLY A 1116 12.12 7.04 -2.10
C GLY A 1116 10.91 7.96 -2.16
N ASN A 1117 10.20 7.97 -3.28
CA ASN A 1117 8.96 8.72 -3.45
C ASN A 1117 7.79 8.03 -2.73
N ILE A 1118 7.74 6.69 -2.70
CA ILE A 1118 6.76 5.93 -1.90
C ILE A 1118 6.91 6.26 -0.42
N ALA A 1119 8.15 6.20 0.11
CA ALA A 1119 8.41 6.48 1.51
C ALA A 1119 8.02 7.92 1.88
N GLU A 1120 8.26 8.90 1.00
CA GLU A 1120 7.81 10.28 1.23
C GLU A 1120 6.27 10.41 1.20
N ALA A 1121 5.59 9.75 0.27
CA ALA A 1121 4.13 9.79 0.15
C ALA A 1121 3.44 9.11 1.35
N ALA A 1122 3.95 7.95 1.78
CA ALA A 1122 3.51 7.25 2.98
C ALA A 1122 3.73 8.09 4.26
N LEU A 1123 4.85 8.82 4.36
CA LEU A 1123 5.12 9.71 5.49
C LEU A 1123 4.23 10.95 5.48
N LYS A 1124 3.95 11.54 4.32
CA LYS A 1124 2.95 12.62 4.19
C LYS A 1124 1.58 12.15 4.70
N LEU A 1125 1.14 10.96 4.26
CA LEU A 1125 -0.10 10.34 4.75
C LEU A 1125 -0.07 10.13 6.28
N ALA A 1126 1.04 9.63 6.83
CA ALA A 1126 1.22 9.42 8.27
C ALA A 1126 1.06 10.73 9.07
N PHE A 1127 1.69 11.81 8.63
CA PHE A 1127 1.62 13.12 9.30
C PHE A 1127 0.25 13.79 9.18
N THR A 1128 -0.51 13.51 8.11
CA THR A 1128 -1.89 14.00 7.95
C THR A 1128 -2.91 13.17 8.76
N GLN A 1129 -2.76 11.85 8.81
CA GLN A 1129 -3.72 10.96 9.48
C GLN A 1129 -3.50 10.81 11.00
N ARG A 1130 -2.28 11.03 11.51
CA ARG A 1130 -1.92 10.80 12.93
C ARG A 1130 -1.52 12.10 13.63
N PRO A 1131 -2.43 12.75 14.39
CA PRO A 1131 -2.17 14.04 15.04
C PRO A 1131 -0.97 14.05 15.98
N GLU A 1132 -0.59 12.90 16.55
CA GLU A 1132 0.59 12.71 17.40
C GLU A 1132 1.90 12.92 16.63
N LEU A 1133 1.90 12.60 15.33
CA LEU A 1133 3.03 12.80 14.43
C LEU A 1133 2.97 14.20 13.79
N GLY A 1134 1.80 14.64 13.33
CA GLY A 1134 1.62 15.94 12.68
C GLY A 1134 1.89 17.13 13.60
N ASN A 1135 1.55 17.03 14.89
CA ASN A 1135 1.81 18.07 15.90
C ASN A 1135 3.14 17.89 16.65
N PHE A 1136 4.03 17.00 16.18
CA PHE A 1136 5.25 16.66 16.92
C PHE A 1136 6.24 17.84 17.00
N MET A 1137 6.44 18.36 18.21
CA MET A 1137 7.48 19.35 18.52
C MET A 1137 8.58 18.72 19.37
N GLY A 1138 9.73 18.40 18.76
CA GLY A 1138 10.84 17.71 19.45
C GLY A 1138 11.29 18.37 20.77
N LYS A 1139 11.31 19.71 20.84
CA LYS A 1139 11.63 20.45 22.08
C LYS A 1139 10.61 20.23 23.21
N VAL A 1140 9.34 19.97 22.87
CA VAL A 1140 8.28 19.67 23.85
C VAL A 1140 8.33 18.20 24.23
N HIS A 1141 8.57 17.30 23.28
CA HIS A 1141 8.73 15.87 23.54
C HIS A 1141 9.92 15.58 24.47
N GLU A 1142 11.08 16.19 24.22
CA GLU A 1142 12.27 16.08 25.09
C GLU A 1142 11.99 16.60 26.50
N LYS A 1143 11.28 17.73 26.63
CA LYS A 1143 10.84 18.25 27.94
C LYS A 1143 9.91 17.27 28.65
N ASN A 1144 8.99 16.62 27.94
CA ASN A 1144 8.10 15.63 28.52
C ASN A 1144 8.85 14.37 29.00
N ILE A 1145 9.88 13.93 28.27
CA ILE A 1145 10.78 12.83 28.70
C ILE A 1145 11.53 13.21 29.98
N LEU A 1146 12.08 14.43 30.06
CA LEU A 1146 12.79 14.91 31.25
C LEU A 1146 11.86 15.05 32.47
N ASN A 1147 10.65 15.59 32.27
CA ASN A 1147 9.63 15.65 33.31
C ASN A 1147 9.23 14.25 33.81
N PHE A 1148 9.00 13.30 32.88
CA PHE A 1148 8.61 11.93 33.21
C PHE A 1148 9.65 11.27 34.12
N LYS A 1149 10.93 11.31 33.73
CA LYS A 1149 12.04 10.76 34.53
C LYS A 1149 12.11 11.37 35.94
N ALA A 1150 11.99 12.69 36.06
CA ALA A 1150 12.06 13.38 37.34
C ALA A 1150 10.90 13.02 38.29
N ILE A 1151 9.73 12.72 37.75
CA ILE A 1151 8.54 12.32 38.52
C ILE A 1151 8.60 10.83 38.88
N ASP A 1152 9.08 9.98 37.97
CA ASP A 1152 9.23 8.55 38.21
C ASP A 1152 10.29 8.27 39.30
N GLU A 1153 11.46 8.93 39.24
CA GLU A 1153 12.46 8.90 40.31
C GLU A 1153 11.90 9.36 41.66
N LYS A 1154 11.03 10.38 41.66
CA LYS A 1154 10.35 10.90 42.86
C LYS A 1154 9.35 9.88 43.42
N ILE A 1155 8.57 9.23 42.56
CA ILE A 1155 7.64 8.15 42.95
C ILE A 1155 8.41 6.98 43.55
N ILE A 1156 9.48 6.52 42.92
CA ILE A 1156 10.36 5.44 43.43
C ILE A 1156 10.92 5.79 44.83
N GLN A 1157 11.35 7.04 45.05
CA GLN A 1157 11.83 7.50 46.36
C GLN A 1157 10.73 7.57 47.42
N LEU A 1158 9.47 7.84 47.04
CA LEU A 1158 8.34 7.92 47.97
C LEU A 1158 7.69 6.54 48.21
N ASN A 1159 7.74 5.62 47.24
CA ASN A 1159 7.38 4.21 47.41
C ASN A 1159 8.16 3.54 48.54
N ARG A 1160 9.47 3.77 48.62
CA ARG A 1160 10.32 3.34 49.75
C ARG A 1160 9.72 3.72 51.11
N ARG A 1161 9.15 4.93 51.22
CA ARG A 1161 8.50 5.44 52.44
C ARG A 1161 7.11 4.82 52.65
N ARG A 1162 6.29 4.69 51.60
CA ARG A 1162 4.97 3.99 51.64
C ARG A 1162 5.13 2.61 52.29
N ILE A 1163 5.97 1.76 51.70
CA ILE A 1163 6.11 0.35 52.05
C ILE A 1163 6.66 0.20 53.47
N ALA A 1164 7.71 0.95 53.82
CA ALA A 1164 8.24 0.97 55.18
C ALA A 1164 7.14 1.36 56.20
N HIS A 1165 6.29 2.34 55.87
CA HIS A 1165 5.24 2.82 56.78
C HIS A 1165 4.19 1.72 57.02
N THR A 1166 3.69 1.07 55.97
CA THR A 1166 2.81 -0.11 56.06
C THR A 1166 3.44 -1.20 56.95
N LEU A 1167 4.71 -1.51 56.74
CA LEU A 1167 5.44 -2.51 57.53
C LEU A 1167 5.62 -2.10 59.01
N TYR A 1168 5.73 -0.80 59.31
CA TYR A 1168 5.77 -0.28 60.69
C TYR A 1168 4.39 -0.26 61.37
N GLU A 1169 3.31 -0.08 60.61
CA GLU A 1169 1.95 -0.15 61.15
C GLU A 1169 1.60 -1.58 61.61
N ILE A 1170 1.84 -2.59 60.76
CA ILE A 1170 1.56 -4.00 61.05
C ILE A 1170 2.52 -4.65 62.07
N ARG A 1171 3.71 -4.07 62.30
CA ARG A 1171 4.75 -4.67 63.15
C ARG A 1171 4.28 -4.88 64.60
N PRO A 1172 4.46 -6.08 65.20
CA PRO A 1172 4.07 -6.36 66.58
C PRO A 1172 4.77 -5.46 67.62
N LYS A 1173 3.98 -4.60 68.26
CA LYS A 1173 4.45 -3.63 69.27
C LYS A 1173 4.57 -4.28 70.66
N ILE A 1174 5.68 -4.98 70.89
CA ILE A 1174 5.97 -5.68 72.16
C ILE A 1174 6.09 -4.68 73.33
N ARG A 1175 5.06 -4.62 74.18
CA ARG A 1175 5.03 -3.82 75.42
C ARG A 1175 5.22 -4.70 76.65
N GLY A 1176 5.54 -4.09 77.79
CA GLY A 1176 5.71 -4.81 79.06
C GLY A 1176 4.40 -5.46 79.56
N GLY A 1177 4.51 -6.59 80.24
CA GLY A 1177 3.38 -7.32 80.84
C GLY A 1177 3.02 -8.66 80.18
N VAL A 1178 3.74 -9.10 79.14
CA VAL A 1178 3.44 -10.37 78.45
C VAL A 1178 3.80 -11.61 79.29
N SER A 1179 3.03 -12.69 79.15
CA SER A 1179 3.30 -13.98 79.80
C SER A 1179 4.67 -14.55 79.41
N LYS A 1180 5.39 -15.13 80.37
CA LYS A 1180 6.75 -15.66 80.19
C LYS A 1180 6.84 -16.76 79.13
N ASP A 1181 5.79 -17.56 79.02
CA ASP A 1181 5.73 -18.75 78.15
C ASP A 1181 5.15 -18.44 76.75
N SER A 1182 4.76 -17.18 76.51
CA SER A 1182 4.35 -16.70 75.18
C SER A 1182 5.57 -16.36 74.31
N GLU A 1183 5.44 -16.39 72.97
CA GLU A 1183 6.56 -16.08 72.07
C GLU A 1183 7.24 -14.74 72.39
N ALA A 1184 6.46 -13.70 72.68
CA ALA A 1184 7.00 -12.37 73.02
C ALA A 1184 7.67 -12.33 74.40
N GLY A 1185 7.20 -13.13 75.37
CA GLY A 1185 7.87 -13.31 76.66
C GLY A 1185 9.21 -14.02 76.52
N ILE A 1186 9.24 -15.11 75.75
CA ILE A 1186 10.47 -15.87 75.45
C ILE A 1186 11.46 -14.98 74.69
N LEU A 1187 11.04 -14.30 73.62
CA LEU A 1187 11.89 -13.43 72.80
C LEU A 1187 12.48 -12.28 73.63
N SER A 1188 11.66 -11.57 74.41
CA SER A 1188 12.11 -10.50 75.31
C SER A 1188 13.08 -11.03 76.38
N GLY A 1189 12.83 -12.22 76.93
CA GLY A 1189 13.74 -12.91 77.85
C GLY A 1189 15.10 -13.22 77.24
N GLN A 1190 15.15 -13.67 75.98
CA GLN A 1190 16.41 -13.96 75.27
C GLN A 1190 17.16 -12.68 74.88
N ILE A 1191 16.48 -11.64 74.40
CA ILE A 1191 17.08 -10.32 74.10
C ILE A 1191 17.82 -9.74 75.32
N ASN A 1192 17.30 -9.96 76.52
CA ASN A 1192 17.90 -9.49 77.77
C ASN A 1192 18.94 -10.46 78.40
N ARG A 1193 19.13 -11.67 77.86
CA ARG A 1193 20.02 -12.70 78.43
C ARG A 1193 21.49 -12.44 78.12
N LYS A 1194 22.37 -12.60 79.14
CA LYS A 1194 23.84 -12.40 79.02
C LYS A 1194 24.65 -13.68 78.75
N ARG A 1195 24.14 -14.85 79.12
CA ARG A 1195 24.75 -16.18 78.90
C ARG A 1195 23.63 -17.22 78.71
N GLY A 1196 23.93 -18.36 78.09
CA GLY A 1196 22.93 -19.40 77.83
C GLY A 1196 21.82 -18.96 76.86
N ILE A 1197 22.19 -18.23 75.80
CA ILE A 1197 21.24 -17.87 74.74
C ILE A 1197 20.94 -19.14 73.93
N MET A 1198 19.66 -19.38 73.65
CA MET A 1198 19.17 -20.47 72.78
C MET A 1198 19.90 -20.52 71.43
N SER A 1199 19.97 -21.69 70.79
CA SER A 1199 20.42 -21.76 69.39
C SER A 1199 19.41 -21.04 68.47
N ILE A 1200 19.83 -20.66 67.25
CA ILE A 1200 18.91 -20.01 66.30
C ILE A 1200 17.78 -20.98 65.93
N ARG A 1201 18.09 -22.27 65.72
CA ARG A 1201 17.08 -23.35 65.54
C ARG A 1201 16.06 -23.40 66.70
N GLN A 1202 16.52 -23.29 67.95
CA GLN A 1202 15.63 -23.22 69.13
C GLN A 1202 14.83 -21.91 69.21
N LEU A 1203 15.39 -20.77 68.79
CA LEU A 1203 14.65 -19.51 68.71
C LEU A 1203 13.55 -19.61 67.64
N MET A 1204 13.86 -20.03 66.42
CA MET A 1204 12.86 -20.18 65.35
C MET A 1204 11.77 -21.20 65.73
N LYS A 1205 12.12 -22.30 66.41
CA LYS A 1205 11.13 -23.26 66.93
C LYS A 1205 10.20 -22.68 68.01
N ASN A 1206 10.69 -21.80 68.88
CA ASN A 1206 9.96 -21.33 70.06
C ASN A 1206 9.33 -19.94 69.92
N VAL A 1207 9.79 -19.12 68.97
CA VAL A 1207 9.37 -17.72 68.74
C VAL A 1207 9.33 -17.34 67.24
N GLY A 1208 9.26 -18.33 66.35
CA GLY A 1208 9.39 -18.14 64.91
C GLY A 1208 8.26 -17.33 64.26
N THR A 1209 7.02 -17.51 64.71
CA THR A 1209 5.87 -16.81 64.10
C THR A 1209 5.89 -15.32 64.43
N LEU A 1210 6.36 -14.95 65.62
CA LEU A 1210 6.61 -13.58 66.02
C LEU A 1210 7.82 -12.98 65.30
N ILE A 1211 8.90 -13.73 65.13
CA ILE A 1211 10.08 -13.27 64.36
C ILE A 1211 9.68 -12.96 62.90
N GLN A 1212 8.91 -13.84 62.25
CA GLN A 1212 8.40 -13.63 60.89
C GLN A 1212 7.51 -12.38 60.80
N LYS A 1213 6.66 -12.10 61.81
CA LYS A 1213 5.84 -10.87 61.85
C LYS A 1213 6.65 -9.59 62.12
N ILE A 1214 7.86 -9.68 62.66
CA ILE A 1214 8.75 -8.53 62.86
C ILE A 1214 9.62 -8.29 61.62
N LYS A 1215 10.18 -9.36 61.03
CA LYS A 1215 10.99 -9.37 59.81
C LYS A 1215 10.39 -10.36 58.79
N PRO A 1216 9.39 -9.91 57.99
CA PRO A 1216 8.65 -10.76 57.05
C PRO A 1216 9.46 -11.27 55.85
N CYS A 1217 10.60 -10.66 55.53
CA CYS A 1217 11.51 -11.17 54.49
C CYS A 1217 12.64 -11.98 55.14
N MET A 1218 12.69 -13.28 54.90
CA MET A 1218 13.80 -14.16 55.32
C MET A 1218 14.72 -14.46 54.15
N MET A 1219 16.03 -14.41 54.39
CA MET A 1219 17.08 -14.55 53.38
C MET A 1219 18.06 -15.65 53.80
N MET A 1220 18.21 -16.71 52.99
CA MET A 1220 19.03 -17.88 53.35
C MET A 1220 19.63 -18.62 52.15
N SER A 1221 20.53 -19.57 52.43
CA SER A 1221 21.07 -20.52 51.45
C SER A 1221 20.50 -21.91 51.73
N PRO A 1222 20.14 -22.69 50.68
CA PRO A 1222 19.40 -23.95 50.82
C PRO A 1222 20.18 -25.07 51.52
N ILE A 1223 21.45 -24.86 51.85
CA ILE A 1223 22.32 -25.83 52.52
C ILE A 1223 22.36 -25.58 54.05
N VAL A 1224 21.63 -24.57 54.53
CA VAL A 1224 21.46 -24.25 55.97
C VAL A 1224 20.18 -24.90 56.55
N ASP A 1225 19.42 -25.63 55.73
CA ASP A 1225 18.07 -26.09 56.04
C ASP A 1225 18.00 -27.34 56.95
N GLU A 1226 18.15 -27.07 58.25
CA GLU A 1226 17.43 -27.78 59.33
C GLU A 1226 16.63 -26.79 60.18
N VAL A 1227 16.23 -25.65 59.59
CA VAL A 1227 15.49 -24.58 60.28
C VAL A 1227 14.10 -24.38 59.67
N ALA A 1228 13.93 -24.56 58.35
CA ALA A 1228 12.64 -24.40 57.67
C ALA A 1228 11.65 -25.57 57.88
N GLU A 1229 12.13 -26.82 58.03
CA GLU A 1229 11.32 -28.07 58.10
C GLU A 1229 10.16 -28.07 59.12
N LYS A 1230 10.13 -27.12 60.07
CA LYS A 1230 9.17 -27.08 61.20
C LYS A 1230 8.55 -25.69 61.41
N MET A 1231 8.39 -24.93 60.33
CA MET A 1231 7.76 -23.59 60.33
C MET A 1231 6.42 -23.50 59.58
N GLU A 1232 5.80 -24.63 59.23
CA GLU A 1232 4.40 -24.73 58.74
C GLU A 1232 3.50 -25.57 59.66
#